data_AF-A0A3C0NNZ7-F1
#
_entry.id   AF-A0A3C0NNZ7-F1
#
_cell.length_a   1.000
_cell.length_b   1.000
_cell.length_c   1.000
_cell.angle_alpha   90.00
_cell.angle_beta   90.00
_cell.angle_gamma   90.00
#
_symmetry.space_group_name_H-M   'P 1'
#
loop_
_entity.id
_entity.type
_entity.pdbx_description
1 polymer ?
#
loop_
_entity_poly.entity_id
_entity_poly.type
_entity_poly.pdbx_seq_one_letter_code
_entity_poly.pdbx_strand_id
1 'polypeptide(L)'
;MTPPKQTPSVCISSRPPAGGWPRSTTARRWSAMMIHKLTASFGKLENETLRFHDGLNVIHAPNESGKSTWCAFIRAMLYGVDSGERVRGGYLPDKQRYAPWSGAPMEGQMDVTADRCDITLTRTTKTKSAPMREFSATYTGSNVKVEDMTGANAGEQLTGVTRDVFRRSAFIEQGAVAVSGSPDLERRINAIVSTGEEQTSYSEADARLRAWQRKRRYNRHGLLPDLESRIEDSRRLLDDMDGSAGNISRLEQQLEEARADCARLESEVTETRKRQRRESLETLGQGRAALGEASAEHDAAMERLSACRAELRQSPFDGEPREVERRVNADLARMAELKSLYQKKNSALWVVLLFLLTAVGVTLYTVFDSLAYIIAAGVFLLAAIVFLARYMKAKQDATKARSERRAILKSYGVSHGSELARAFEDYRQRYAAVLAAEDAERQTRERYELARRRQQKLEEDALADLDFVGGSSPAARVGRELNLRRAEAEQLSAQIATLKGRLSAMGDTMVLKSELGTMEAERAAIEQEYEDISLAAETLRGADEELQSRFSPELGRVAAAYMSRMTGGRYSQVLINRDFSAMTRTESDTVAHDSGYLSAGTLDLLYLAVRLAVCQLALPEGETCPLIIDDALVNLDETRMKQAMELLKEIAKERQVILFTCRRAE
;
A
#
# COMPACT_ATOMS: atom_id res chain seq x y z
N MET A 1 -42.95 -68.06 -90.43
CA MET A 1 -42.02 -66.96 -90.72
C MET A 1 -42.60 -65.70 -90.10
N THR A 2 -42.08 -65.33 -88.94
CA THR A 2 -42.57 -64.27 -88.05
C THR A 2 -41.45 -63.24 -87.90
N PRO A 3 -41.66 -61.94 -88.15
CA PRO A 3 -40.68 -60.92 -87.82
C PRO A 3 -40.85 -60.47 -86.35
N PRO A 4 -39.79 -59.90 -85.72
CA PRO A 4 -39.60 -59.96 -84.27
C PRO A 4 -40.29 -58.84 -83.49
N LYS A 5 -40.54 -59.15 -82.20
CA LYS A 5 -41.04 -58.25 -81.14
C LYS A 5 -40.09 -57.06 -80.92
N GLN A 6 -40.61 -55.84 -80.99
CA GLN A 6 -39.94 -54.65 -80.48
C GLN A 6 -40.09 -54.59 -78.96
N THR A 7 -38.96 -54.67 -78.25
CA THR A 7 -38.80 -54.39 -76.82
C THR A 7 -38.81 -52.88 -76.58
N PRO A 8 -39.38 -52.38 -75.47
CA PRO A 8 -39.19 -50.98 -75.07
C PRO A 8 -37.73 -50.77 -74.67
N SER A 9 -37.10 -49.78 -75.29
CA SER A 9 -35.72 -49.37 -75.08
C SER A 9 -35.53 -48.82 -73.66
N VAL A 10 -34.88 -49.60 -72.80
CA VAL A 10 -34.30 -49.15 -71.55
C VAL A 10 -33.08 -48.28 -71.91
N CYS A 11 -33.08 -47.01 -71.54
CA CYS A 11 -31.90 -46.15 -71.62
C CYS A 11 -30.85 -46.63 -70.60
N ILE A 12 -30.04 -47.62 -70.99
CA ILE A 12 -28.71 -47.85 -70.40
C ILE A 12 -27.71 -47.30 -71.42
N SER A 13 -27.51 -45.98 -71.41
CA SER A 13 -26.40 -45.34 -72.12
C SER A 13 -25.50 -44.65 -71.12
N SER A 14 -24.28 -45.18 -70.99
CA SER A 14 -23.03 -44.56 -70.51
C SER A 14 -23.06 -43.68 -69.25
N ARG A 15 -22.20 -44.05 -68.28
CA ARG A 15 -21.72 -43.21 -67.16
C ARG A 15 -21.70 -41.70 -67.49
N PRO A 16 -22.11 -40.81 -66.57
CA PRO A 16 -21.86 -39.39 -66.76
C PRO A 16 -20.34 -39.14 -66.76
N PRO A 17 -19.83 -38.15 -67.51
CA PRO A 17 -18.45 -37.75 -67.38
C PRO A 17 -18.20 -37.23 -65.96
N ALA A 18 -17.07 -37.61 -65.38
CA ALA A 18 -16.57 -37.01 -64.16
C ALA A 18 -16.26 -35.53 -64.46
N GLY A 19 -17.09 -34.63 -63.93
CA GLY A 19 -16.93 -33.19 -64.04
C GLY A 19 -18.13 -32.51 -64.70
N GLY A 20 -18.83 -31.69 -63.90
CA GLY A 20 -19.68 -30.58 -64.34
C GLY A 20 -20.86 -30.92 -65.28
N TRP A 21 -22.07 -30.59 -64.84
CA TRP A 21 -23.29 -30.60 -65.64
C TRP A 21 -23.08 -30.01 -67.06
N PRO A 22 -23.42 -30.72 -68.15
CA PRO A 22 -23.16 -30.24 -69.50
C PRO A 22 -24.17 -29.16 -69.91
N ARG A 23 -23.70 -27.92 -70.07
CA ARG A 23 -24.46 -26.82 -70.68
C ARG A 23 -24.49 -26.98 -72.20
N SER A 24 -25.60 -27.46 -72.77
CA SER A 24 -25.83 -27.47 -74.22
C SER A 24 -26.77 -26.35 -74.66
N THR A 25 -26.31 -25.49 -75.56
CA THR A 25 -27.02 -24.43 -76.26
C THR A 25 -27.78 -24.98 -77.48
N THR A 26 -29.10 -25.21 -77.36
CA THR A 26 -30.14 -24.93 -78.39
C THR A 26 -31.53 -25.39 -77.92
N ALA A 27 -32.44 -24.42 -77.74
CA ALA A 27 -33.91 -24.46 -77.75
C ALA A 27 -34.68 -25.75 -77.32
N ARG A 28 -34.81 -25.97 -76.00
CA ARG A 28 -36.10 -26.15 -75.27
C ARG A 28 -35.80 -26.00 -73.77
N ARG A 29 -36.28 -24.91 -73.18
CA ARG A 29 -36.06 -24.41 -71.80
C ARG A 29 -36.75 -25.30 -70.75
N TRP A 30 -36.16 -26.42 -70.31
CA TRP A 30 -36.62 -27.13 -69.09
C TRP A 30 -35.43 -27.85 -68.40
N SER A 31 -34.79 -27.16 -67.45
CA SER A 31 -33.95 -27.74 -66.38
C SER A 31 -34.70 -27.52 -65.05
N ALA A 32 -35.94 -28.01 -65.01
CA ALA A 32 -36.91 -27.71 -63.96
C ALA A 32 -37.22 -28.95 -63.15
N MET A 33 -37.22 -28.84 -61.82
CA MET A 33 -37.78 -29.87 -60.97
C MET A 33 -39.31 -29.83 -61.10
N MET A 34 -39.90 -30.96 -61.49
CA MET A 34 -41.34 -31.11 -61.68
C MET A 34 -41.84 -32.26 -60.81
N ILE A 35 -42.90 -32.03 -60.03
CA ILE A 35 -43.57 -33.08 -59.28
C ILE A 35 -44.69 -33.62 -60.16
N HIS A 36 -44.70 -34.93 -60.43
CA HIS A 36 -45.71 -35.56 -61.29
C HIS A 36 -46.79 -36.27 -60.48
N LYS A 37 -46.39 -36.95 -59.41
CA LYS A 37 -47.30 -37.78 -58.63
C LYS A 37 -46.87 -37.84 -57.17
N LEU A 38 -47.87 -37.80 -56.30
CA LEU A 38 -47.73 -38.02 -54.86
C LEU A 38 -48.66 -39.14 -54.45
N THR A 39 -48.18 -40.06 -53.61
CA THR A 39 -48.99 -41.05 -52.92
C THR A 39 -48.65 -41.00 -51.43
N ALA A 40 -49.65 -40.80 -50.57
CA ALA A 40 -49.40 -40.47 -49.16
C ALA A 40 -50.34 -41.20 -48.19
N SER A 41 -49.72 -41.71 -47.12
CA SER A 41 -50.36 -42.03 -45.84
C SER A 41 -49.80 -41.07 -44.79
N PHE A 42 -50.38 -39.87 -44.71
CA PHE A 42 -49.86 -38.72 -43.95
C PHE A 42 -51.00 -37.85 -43.41
N GLY A 43 -51.06 -37.63 -42.10
CA GLY A 43 -52.13 -36.89 -41.43
C GLY A 43 -53.51 -37.52 -41.65
N LYS A 44 -54.35 -36.87 -42.45
CA LYS A 44 -55.68 -37.40 -42.81
C LYS A 44 -55.72 -38.13 -44.15
N LEU A 45 -54.61 -38.16 -44.88
CA LEU A 45 -54.51 -38.87 -46.16
C LEU A 45 -54.25 -40.34 -45.88
N GLU A 46 -55.06 -41.22 -46.46
CA GLU A 46 -54.95 -42.68 -46.31
C GLU A 46 -54.73 -43.35 -47.66
N ASN A 47 -53.45 -43.56 -48.01
CA ASN A 47 -53.04 -44.10 -49.31
C ASN A 47 -53.67 -43.35 -50.51
N GLU A 48 -53.87 -42.04 -50.36
CA GLU A 48 -54.43 -41.20 -51.42
C GLU A 48 -53.35 -40.88 -52.46
N THR A 49 -53.76 -40.58 -53.69
CA THR A 49 -52.85 -40.20 -54.78
C THR A 49 -53.29 -38.91 -55.44
N LEU A 50 -52.34 -38.00 -55.64
CA LEU A 50 -52.51 -36.74 -56.36
C LEU A 50 -51.55 -36.71 -57.55
N ARG A 51 -52.05 -36.30 -58.73
CA ARG A 51 -51.26 -36.17 -59.96
C ARG A 51 -51.23 -34.72 -60.40
N PHE A 52 -50.10 -34.29 -60.92
CA PHE A 52 -49.90 -32.94 -61.45
C PHE A 52 -49.48 -33.01 -62.91
N HIS A 53 -49.63 -31.88 -63.59
CA HIS A 53 -49.16 -31.65 -64.94
C HIS A 53 -48.18 -30.48 -64.96
N ASP A 54 -47.68 -30.17 -66.14
CA ASP A 54 -46.77 -29.04 -66.34
C ASP A 54 -47.50 -27.70 -66.16
N GLY A 55 -46.79 -26.71 -65.64
CA GLY A 55 -47.32 -25.36 -65.42
C GLY A 55 -48.21 -25.22 -64.18
N LEU A 56 -49.37 -24.58 -64.32
CA LEU A 56 -50.24 -24.19 -63.21
C LEU A 56 -51.24 -25.29 -62.86
N ASN A 57 -51.09 -25.88 -61.68
CA ASN A 57 -51.99 -26.88 -61.12
C ASN A 57 -52.86 -26.23 -60.05
N VAL A 58 -54.17 -26.15 -60.27
CA VAL A 58 -55.12 -25.58 -59.31
C VAL A 58 -55.93 -26.71 -58.67
N ILE A 59 -55.63 -27.02 -57.41
CA ILE A 59 -56.31 -28.04 -56.62
C ILE A 59 -57.42 -27.37 -55.81
N HIS A 60 -58.63 -27.41 -56.38
CA HIS A 60 -59.84 -26.90 -55.74
C HIS A 60 -60.53 -27.99 -54.92
N ALA A 61 -60.61 -27.80 -53.60
CA ALA A 61 -61.34 -28.70 -52.72
C ALA A 61 -61.93 -27.93 -51.52
N PRO A 62 -63.04 -28.40 -50.91
CA PRO A 62 -63.59 -27.80 -49.69
C PRO A 62 -62.56 -27.72 -48.56
N ASN A 63 -62.83 -26.90 -47.54
CA ASN A 63 -62.04 -26.94 -46.31
C ASN A 63 -62.13 -28.35 -45.69
N GLU A 64 -61.09 -28.75 -44.95
CA GLU A 64 -61.00 -30.08 -44.33
C GLU A 64 -60.79 -31.27 -45.29
N SER A 65 -60.70 -31.05 -46.61
CA SER A 65 -60.48 -32.13 -47.60
C SER A 65 -59.09 -32.78 -47.63
N GLY A 66 -58.00 -32.00 -47.54
CA GLY A 66 -56.67 -32.57 -47.83
C GLY A 66 -55.56 -31.55 -47.99
N LYS A 67 -55.93 -30.38 -48.50
CA LYS A 67 -55.04 -29.35 -49.06
C LYS A 67 -53.75 -29.11 -48.27
N SER A 68 -53.84 -28.58 -47.05
CA SER A 68 -52.66 -28.28 -46.23
C SER A 68 -51.88 -29.53 -45.79
N THR A 69 -52.51 -30.70 -45.77
CA THR A 69 -51.83 -31.98 -45.53
C THR A 69 -51.00 -32.39 -46.74
N TRP A 70 -51.49 -32.18 -47.97
CA TRP A 70 -50.72 -32.37 -49.20
C TRP A 70 -49.54 -31.39 -49.32
N CYS A 71 -49.73 -30.12 -48.97
CA CYS A 71 -48.65 -29.12 -48.94
C CYS A 71 -47.52 -29.54 -47.99
N ALA A 72 -47.87 -29.90 -46.75
CA ALA A 72 -46.91 -30.36 -45.77
C ALA A 72 -46.22 -31.68 -46.19
N PHE A 73 -46.95 -32.56 -46.87
CA PHE A 73 -46.39 -33.81 -47.40
C PHE A 73 -45.32 -33.55 -48.47
N ILE A 74 -45.51 -32.58 -49.38
CA ILE A 74 -44.48 -32.22 -50.37
C ILE A 74 -43.19 -31.78 -49.66
N ARG A 75 -43.30 -30.92 -48.65
CA ARG A 75 -42.15 -30.49 -47.84
C ARG A 75 -41.48 -31.67 -47.14
N ALA A 76 -42.26 -32.56 -46.53
CA ALA A 76 -41.76 -33.73 -45.82
C ALA A 76 -41.03 -34.71 -46.76
N MET A 77 -41.48 -34.85 -48.01
CA MET A 77 -40.81 -35.68 -49.02
C MET A 77 -39.47 -35.09 -49.47
N LEU A 78 -39.37 -33.77 -49.63
CA LEU A 78 -38.13 -33.12 -50.04
C LEU A 78 -37.10 -33.04 -48.91
N TYR A 79 -37.49 -32.51 -47.74
CA TYR A 79 -36.55 -32.18 -46.66
C TYR A 79 -36.69 -33.04 -45.39
N GLY A 80 -37.64 -33.99 -45.37
CA GLY A 80 -37.92 -34.82 -44.21
C GLY A 80 -38.83 -34.14 -43.18
N VAL A 81 -39.18 -34.90 -42.14
CA VAL A 81 -39.97 -34.43 -41.00
C VAL A 81 -39.03 -34.12 -39.84
N ASP A 82 -39.12 -32.89 -39.31
CA ASP A 82 -38.27 -32.49 -38.19
C ASP A 82 -38.62 -33.27 -36.92
N SER A 83 -37.64 -34.01 -36.41
CA SER A 83 -37.80 -34.80 -35.19
C SER A 83 -37.34 -34.07 -33.93
N GLY A 84 -36.61 -32.96 -34.06
CA GLY A 84 -36.08 -32.14 -32.97
C GLY A 84 -37.09 -31.13 -32.40
N GLU A 85 -38.08 -30.72 -33.20
CA GLU A 85 -39.14 -29.81 -32.77
C GLU A 85 -39.93 -30.36 -31.55
N ARG A 86 -40.18 -29.49 -30.57
CA ARG A 86 -40.91 -29.79 -29.33
C ARG A 86 -42.18 -28.95 -29.26
N VAL A 87 -43.21 -29.50 -28.62
CA VAL A 87 -44.45 -28.78 -28.34
C VAL A 87 -44.14 -27.55 -27.48
N ARG A 88 -44.50 -26.35 -27.98
CA ARG A 88 -44.34 -25.07 -27.26
C ARG A 88 -45.51 -24.15 -27.61
N GLY A 89 -46.14 -23.55 -26.61
CA GLY A 89 -47.10 -22.44 -26.80
C GLY A 89 -48.19 -22.66 -27.85
N GLY A 90 -48.85 -23.84 -27.87
CA GLY A 90 -49.91 -24.15 -28.84
C GLY A 90 -49.43 -24.59 -30.24
N TYR A 91 -48.11 -24.63 -30.50
CA TYR A 91 -47.52 -25.21 -31.70
C TYR A 91 -47.35 -26.73 -31.56
N LEU A 92 -47.93 -27.49 -32.50
CA LEU A 92 -47.79 -28.95 -32.59
C LEU A 92 -46.78 -29.30 -33.70
N PRO A 93 -45.64 -29.96 -33.38
CA PRO A 93 -44.64 -30.35 -34.37
C PRO A 93 -45.21 -31.24 -35.48
N ASP A 94 -44.64 -31.17 -36.68
CA ASP A 94 -45.11 -31.91 -37.86
C ASP A 94 -45.22 -33.43 -37.61
N LYS A 95 -44.27 -34.01 -36.86
CA LYS A 95 -44.26 -35.43 -36.46
C LYS A 95 -45.51 -35.88 -35.68
N GLN A 96 -46.15 -34.98 -34.94
CA GLN A 96 -47.37 -35.26 -34.19
C GLN A 96 -48.60 -34.78 -34.95
N ARG A 97 -48.52 -33.60 -35.59
CA ARG A 97 -49.63 -32.99 -36.34
C ARG A 97 -50.08 -33.84 -37.53
N TYR A 98 -49.13 -34.46 -38.22
CA TYR A 98 -49.39 -35.24 -39.43
C TYR A 98 -49.18 -36.75 -39.23
N ALA A 99 -49.21 -37.22 -37.97
CA ALA A 99 -49.36 -38.65 -37.71
C ALA A 99 -50.70 -39.14 -38.29
N PRO A 100 -50.73 -40.25 -39.05
CA PRO A 100 -51.97 -40.79 -39.62
C PRO A 100 -53.03 -41.06 -38.55
N TRP A 101 -54.26 -40.57 -38.75
CA TRP A 101 -55.34 -40.71 -37.76
C TRP A 101 -55.79 -42.17 -37.55
N SER A 102 -55.66 -43.02 -38.58
CA SER A 102 -55.88 -44.46 -38.49
C SER A 102 -54.82 -45.23 -37.69
N GLY A 103 -53.71 -44.58 -37.31
CA GLY A 103 -52.57 -45.25 -36.66
C GLY A 103 -51.71 -46.09 -37.62
N ALA A 104 -51.93 -45.98 -38.93
CA ALA A 104 -51.07 -46.54 -39.96
C ALA A 104 -49.64 -45.94 -39.88
N PRO A 105 -48.60 -46.66 -40.36
CA PRO A 105 -47.27 -46.09 -40.54
C PRO A 105 -47.34 -44.84 -41.41
N MET A 106 -46.58 -43.82 -41.02
CA MET A 106 -46.41 -42.62 -41.83
C MET A 106 -45.50 -42.95 -43.02
N GLU A 107 -46.02 -42.87 -44.24
CA GLU A 107 -45.29 -43.24 -45.45
C GLU A 107 -45.77 -42.48 -46.68
N GLY A 108 -44.93 -42.44 -47.70
CA GLY A 108 -45.35 -41.96 -49.00
C GLY A 108 -44.27 -42.02 -50.08
N GLN A 109 -44.75 -41.73 -51.29
CA GLN A 109 -43.97 -41.75 -52.53
C GLN A 109 -44.19 -40.43 -53.28
N MET A 110 -43.13 -39.92 -53.89
CA MET A 110 -43.15 -38.74 -54.74
C MET A 110 -42.37 -39.05 -56.02
N ASP A 111 -43.04 -38.98 -57.16
CA ASP A 111 -42.41 -39.09 -58.48
C ASP A 111 -42.13 -37.68 -59.01
N VAL A 112 -40.86 -37.41 -59.32
CA VAL A 112 -40.38 -36.12 -59.81
C VAL A 112 -39.54 -36.31 -61.07
N THR A 113 -39.47 -35.28 -61.90
CA THR A 113 -38.40 -35.16 -62.90
C THR A 113 -37.47 -34.04 -62.44
N ALA A 114 -36.17 -34.31 -62.34
CA ALA A 114 -35.13 -33.31 -62.10
C ALA A 114 -33.96 -33.60 -63.05
N ASP A 115 -33.40 -32.56 -63.66
CA ASP A 115 -32.31 -32.66 -64.65
C ASP A 115 -32.49 -33.75 -65.71
N ARG A 116 -33.71 -33.84 -66.26
CA ARG A 116 -34.14 -34.82 -67.28
C ARG A 116 -34.13 -36.28 -66.82
N CYS A 117 -34.01 -36.52 -65.52
CA CYS A 117 -34.12 -37.85 -64.92
C CYS A 117 -35.44 -37.95 -64.15
N ASP A 118 -36.19 -39.02 -64.40
CA ASP A 118 -37.36 -39.36 -63.60
C ASP A 118 -36.90 -40.11 -62.34
N ILE A 119 -37.22 -39.56 -61.18
CA ILE A 119 -36.79 -40.03 -59.87
C ILE A 119 -38.04 -40.27 -59.01
N THR A 120 -38.08 -41.43 -58.39
CA THR A 120 -39.06 -41.79 -57.37
C THR A 120 -38.41 -41.70 -56.00
N LEU A 121 -38.91 -40.77 -55.18
CA LEU A 121 -38.58 -40.65 -53.77
C LEU A 121 -39.56 -41.47 -52.95
N THR A 122 -39.04 -42.26 -52.00
CA THR A 122 -39.84 -43.04 -51.07
C THR A 122 -39.39 -42.72 -49.65
N ARG A 123 -40.35 -42.38 -48.79
CA ARG A 123 -40.13 -42.18 -47.35
C ARG A 123 -41.06 -43.07 -46.54
N THR A 124 -40.50 -43.85 -45.63
CA THR A 124 -41.23 -44.84 -44.82
C THR A 124 -40.81 -44.82 -43.36
N THR A 125 -41.57 -45.51 -42.51
CA THR A 125 -41.23 -45.74 -41.11
C THR A 125 -41.53 -47.17 -40.68
N LYS A 126 -40.61 -47.79 -39.94
CA LYS A 126 -40.80 -49.14 -39.37
C LYS A 126 -41.64 -49.14 -38.11
N THR A 127 -41.72 -48.01 -37.41
CA THR A 127 -42.40 -47.90 -36.12
C THR A 127 -43.71 -47.14 -36.31
N LYS A 128 -44.82 -47.72 -35.89
CA LYS A 128 -46.13 -47.03 -35.86
C LYS A 128 -45.97 -45.72 -35.07
N SER A 129 -46.45 -44.60 -35.62
CA SER A 129 -46.33 -43.23 -35.09
C SER A 129 -44.95 -42.56 -35.12
N ALA A 130 -43.89 -43.21 -35.63
CA ALA A 130 -42.60 -42.56 -35.82
C ALA A 130 -42.54 -41.75 -37.14
N PRO A 131 -41.76 -40.66 -37.21
CA PRO A 131 -41.56 -39.90 -38.45
C PRO A 131 -40.99 -40.77 -39.60
N MET A 132 -41.18 -40.35 -40.85
CA MET A 132 -40.66 -41.06 -42.04
C MET A 132 -39.12 -40.98 -42.14
N ARG A 133 -38.42 -41.77 -41.32
CA ARG A 133 -36.95 -41.74 -41.19
C ARG A 133 -36.23 -42.50 -42.28
N GLU A 134 -36.86 -43.49 -42.88
CA GLU A 134 -36.26 -44.27 -43.96
C GLU A 134 -36.48 -43.54 -45.29
N PHE A 135 -35.42 -43.42 -46.07
CA PHE A 135 -35.43 -42.71 -47.36
C PHE A 135 -34.77 -43.56 -48.43
N SER A 136 -35.37 -43.55 -49.62
CA SER A 136 -34.78 -44.11 -50.84
C SER A 136 -35.13 -43.21 -52.03
N ALA A 137 -34.17 -43.01 -52.93
CA ALA A 137 -34.37 -42.36 -54.22
C ALA A 137 -33.90 -43.33 -55.32
N THR A 138 -34.78 -43.62 -56.27
CA THR A 138 -34.50 -44.53 -57.39
C THR A 138 -34.94 -43.91 -58.70
N TYR A 139 -34.26 -44.23 -59.81
CA TYR A 139 -34.77 -43.83 -61.13
C TYR A 139 -36.12 -44.52 -61.38
N THR A 140 -37.14 -43.74 -61.75
CA THR A 140 -38.52 -44.21 -61.89
C THR A 140 -38.62 -45.40 -62.84
N GLY A 141 -39.33 -46.45 -62.43
CA GLY A 141 -39.44 -47.70 -63.19
C GLY A 141 -38.23 -48.63 -63.09
N SER A 142 -37.24 -48.32 -62.25
CA SER A 142 -36.08 -49.16 -61.96
C SER A 142 -35.85 -49.33 -60.45
N ASN A 143 -34.99 -50.29 -60.09
CA ASN A 143 -34.49 -50.45 -58.71
C ASN A 143 -33.10 -49.82 -58.52
N VAL A 144 -32.63 -49.03 -59.48
CA VAL A 144 -31.31 -48.38 -59.44
C VAL A 144 -31.43 -47.13 -58.58
N LYS A 145 -30.63 -47.07 -57.50
CA LYS A 145 -30.59 -45.90 -56.62
C LYS A 145 -29.88 -44.74 -57.31
N VAL A 146 -30.36 -43.52 -57.04
CA VAL A 146 -29.65 -42.30 -57.43
C VAL A 146 -28.44 -42.15 -56.50
N GLU A 147 -27.24 -42.05 -57.07
CA GLU A 147 -26.01 -41.87 -56.30
C GLU A 147 -26.01 -40.54 -55.54
N ASP A 148 -25.40 -40.52 -54.36
CA ASP A 148 -25.23 -39.33 -53.50
C ASP A 148 -26.51 -38.60 -53.02
N MET A 149 -27.69 -39.18 -53.25
CA MET A 149 -28.97 -38.65 -52.77
C MET A 149 -29.44 -39.35 -51.50
N THR A 150 -29.57 -38.57 -50.42
CA THR A 150 -29.95 -39.00 -49.08
C THR A 150 -31.16 -38.22 -48.58
N GLY A 151 -31.80 -38.69 -47.51
CA GLY A 151 -32.98 -38.01 -46.97
C GLY A 151 -32.71 -36.60 -46.43
N ALA A 152 -31.45 -36.24 -46.17
CA ALA A 152 -31.05 -34.91 -45.67
C ALA A 152 -30.76 -33.91 -46.79
N ASN A 153 -30.20 -34.36 -47.92
CA ASN A 153 -29.81 -33.49 -49.04
C ASN A 153 -30.73 -33.61 -50.26
N ALA A 154 -31.70 -34.52 -50.29
CA ALA A 154 -32.60 -34.72 -51.43
C ALA A 154 -33.31 -33.43 -51.86
N GLY A 155 -33.87 -32.67 -50.91
CA GLY A 155 -34.52 -31.40 -51.21
C GLY A 155 -33.56 -30.38 -51.82
N GLU A 156 -32.36 -30.25 -51.26
CA GLU A 156 -31.33 -29.31 -51.75
C GLU A 156 -30.80 -29.71 -53.14
N GLN A 157 -30.55 -31.00 -53.37
CA GLN A 157 -30.12 -31.49 -54.68
C GLN A 157 -31.21 -31.36 -55.76
N LEU A 158 -32.48 -31.55 -55.41
CA LEU A 158 -33.59 -31.46 -56.37
C LEU A 158 -34.04 -30.04 -56.66
N THR A 159 -33.97 -29.15 -55.66
CA THR A 159 -34.50 -27.78 -55.77
C THR A 159 -33.43 -26.70 -55.89
N GLY A 160 -32.16 -27.03 -55.63
CA GLY A 160 -31.06 -26.07 -55.58
C GLY A 160 -30.93 -25.30 -54.26
N VAL A 161 -31.87 -25.49 -53.33
CA VAL A 161 -31.98 -24.63 -52.14
C VAL A 161 -32.21 -25.41 -50.85
N THR A 162 -31.73 -24.84 -49.75
CA THR A 162 -31.94 -25.39 -48.40
C THR A 162 -33.42 -25.37 -48.00
N ARG A 163 -33.77 -26.17 -46.99
CA ARG A 163 -35.15 -26.25 -46.45
C ARG A 163 -35.72 -24.89 -46.08
N ASP A 164 -34.89 -24.04 -45.46
CA ASP A 164 -35.29 -22.68 -45.06
C ASP A 164 -35.55 -21.79 -46.24
N VAL A 165 -34.63 -21.75 -47.22
CA VAL A 165 -34.79 -20.94 -48.42
C VAL A 165 -36.04 -21.38 -49.17
N PHE A 166 -36.28 -22.68 -49.32
CA PHE A 166 -37.52 -23.21 -49.89
C PHE A 166 -38.77 -22.77 -49.13
N ARG A 167 -38.78 -22.93 -47.79
CA ARG A 167 -39.90 -22.55 -46.94
C ARG A 167 -40.18 -21.04 -46.98
N ARG A 168 -39.15 -20.22 -47.03
CA ARG A 168 -39.23 -18.76 -46.97
C ARG A 168 -39.54 -18.13 -48.33
N SER A 169 -39.17 -18.79 -49.43
CA SER A 169 -39.39 -18.29 -50.80
C SER A 169 -40.51 -19.04 -51.55
N ALA A 170 -40.21 -20.23 -52.08
CA ALA A 170 -41.05 -21.00 -53.01
C ALA A 170 -42.23 -21.74 -52.37
N PHE A 171 -42.35 -21.74 -51.04
CA PHE A 171 -43.43 -22.42 -50.32
C PHE A 171 -44.28 -21.43 -49.50
N ILE A 172 -45.50 -21.14 -49.94
CA ILE A 172 -46.41 -20.20 -49.30
C ILE A 172 -47.47 -20.98 -48.49
N GLU A 173 -47.31 -21.06 -47.17
CA GLU A 173 -48.22 -21.76 -46.25
C GLU A 173 -49.57 -21.03 -46.06
N GLN A 174 -50.61 -21.75 -45.63
CA GLN A 174 -51.91 -21.19 -45.27
C GLN A 174 -51.76 -20.13 -44.17
N GLY A 175 -52.34 -18.94 -44.41
CA GLY A 175 -52.23 -17.80 -43.50
C GLY A 175 -50.86 -17.11 -43.50
N ALA A 176 -49.88 -17.60 -44.27
CA ALA A 176 -48.56 -16.98 -44.36
C ALA A 176 -48.57 -15.66 -45.15
N VAL A 177 -49.64 -15.37 -45.89
CA VAL A 177 -49.84 -14.09 -46.59
C VAL A 177 -50.62 -13.08 -45.77
N ALA A 178 -51.45 -13.54 -44.83
CA ALA A 178 -52.17 -12.63 -43.93
C ALA A 178 -51.17 -11.96 -42.98
N VAL A 179 -51.05 -10.64 -43.08
CA VAL A 179 -50.19 -9.81 -42.24
C VAL A 179 -51.06 -8.85 -41.42
N SER A 180 -50.82 -8.76 -40.11
CA SER A 180 -51.62 -7.94 -39.19
C SER A 180 -51.12 -6.50 -39.02
N GLY A 181 -49.99 -6.13 -39.64
CA GLY A 181 -49.46 -4.75 -39.66
C GLY A 181 -48.01 -4.66 -40.14
N SER A 182 -47.47 -3.43 -40.20
CA SER A 182 -46.13 -3.10 -40.70
C SER A 182 -44.97 -3.86 -40.00
N PRO A 183 -44.92 -3.98 -38.66
CA PRO A 183 -43.81 -4.67 -37.98
C PRO A 183 -43.78 -6.19 -38.23
N ASP A 184 -44.92 -6.78 -38.61
CA ASP A 184 -44.98 -8.20 -38.97
C ASP A 184 -44.49 -8.44 -40.39
N LEU A 185 -44.73 -7.49 -41.31
CA LEU A 185 -44.19 -7.49 -42.65
C LEU A 185 -42.66 -7.37 -42.65
N GLU A 186 -42.12 -6.38 -41.94
CA GLU A 186 -40.68 -6.11 -41.82
C GLU A 186 -39.91 -7.33 -41.31
N ARG A 187 -40.41 -7.99 -40.26
CA ARG A 187 -39.79 -9.20 -39.71
C ARG A 187 -39.78 -10.35 -40.72
N ARG A 188 -40.87 -10.53 -41.48
CA ARG A 188 -40.96 -11.61 -42.48
C ARG A 188 -40.02 -11.34 -43.66
N ILE A 189 -39.91 -10.10 -44.14
CA ILE A 189 -38.99 -9.76 -45.23
C ILE A 189 -37.53 -9.88 -44.77
N ASN A 190 -37.17 -9.37 -43.59
CA ASN A 190 -35.85 -9.55 -42.98
C ASN A 190 -35.45 -11.02 -42.88
N ALA A 191 -36.36 -11.88 -42.39
CA ALA A 191 -36.10 -13.31 -42.25
C ALA A 191 -35.83 -14.01 -43.60
N ILE A 192 -36.42 -13.49 -44.68
CA ILE A 192 -36.26 -14.03 -46.02
C ILE A 192 -34.92 -13.59 -46.64
N VAL A 193 -34.50 -12.33 -46.43
CA VAL A 193 -33.31 -11.75 -47.09
C VAL A 193 -32.02 -11.97 -46.30
N SER A 194 -32.08 -11.91 -44.97
CA SER A 194 -30.87 -11.72 -44.16
C SER A 194 -29.99 -12.97 -43.98
N THR A 195 -30.47 -14.20 -44.17
CA THR A 195 -29.74 -15.34 -43.58
C THR A 195 -29.37 -16.53 -44.45
N GLY A 196 -30.19 -17.06 -45.36
CA GLY A 196 -29.81 -18.29 -46.10
C GLY A 196 -29.53 -19.56 -45.26
N GLU A 197 -29.25 -19.44 -43.95
CA GLU A 197 -29.03 -20.46 -42.94
C GLU A 197 -29.71 -20.10 -41.60
N GLU A 198 -30.01 -21.11 -40.81
CA GLU A 198 -31.14 -21.14 -39.85
C GLU A 198 -30.90 -20.43 -38.50
N GLN A 199 -29.71 -19.89 -38.19
CA GLN A 199 -29.35 -19.64 -36.77
C GLN A 199 -28.75 -18.27 -36.39
N THR A 200 -28.37 -17.37 -37.30
CA THR A 200 -27.78 -16.07 -36.88
C THR A 200 -28.01 -14.96 -37.90
N SER A 201 -28.75 -13.92 -37.49
CA SER A 201 -28.92 -12.67 -38.26
C SER A 201 -27.69 -11.76 -38.11
N TYR A 202 -27.41 -10.88 -39.08
CA TYR A 202 -26.42 -9.81 -38.96
C TYR A 202 -26.61 -9.03 -37.63
N SER A 203 -27.85 -8.64 -37.35
CA SER A 203 -28.19 -7.88 -36.13
C SER A 203 -27.85 -8.62 -34.85
N GLU A 204 -27.96 -9.95 -34.85
CA GLU A 204 -27.61 -10.80 -33.71
C GLU A 204 -26.09 -10.95 -33.56
N ALA A 205 -25.38 -11.14 -34.68
CA ALA A 205 -23.92 -11.21 -34.70
C ALA A 205 -23.27 -9.89 -34.26
N ASP A 206 -23.71 -8.74 -34.79
CA ASP A 206 -23.24 -7.40 -34.38
C ASP A 206 -23.55 -7.15 -32.90
N ALA A 207 -24.76 -7.48 -32.42
CA ALA A 207 -25.10 -7.33 -31.01
C ALA A 207 -24.20 -8.17 -30.09
N ARG A 208 -23.87 -9.41 -30.48
CA ARG A 208 -22.94 -10.30 -29.75
C ARG A 208 -21.52 -9.74 -29.74
N LEU A 209 -21.00 -9.32 -30.90
CA LEU A 209 -19.66 -8.70 -31.01
C LEU A 209 -19.57 -7.44 -30.14
N ARG A 210 -20.56 -6.55 -30.21
CA ARG A 210 -20.61 -5.36 -29.34
C ARG A 210 -20.73 -5.69 -27.86
N ALA A 211 -21.43 -6.75 -27.49
CA ALA A 211 -21.49 -7.21 -26.11
C ALA A 211 -20.11 -7.70 -25.63
N TRP A 212 -19.39 -8.45 -26.46
CA TRP A 212 -18.02 -8.87 -26.18
C TRP A 212 -17.04 -7.70 -26.10
N GLN A 213 -17.20 -6.70 -26.97
CA GLN A 213 -16.43 -5.46 -26.97
C GLN A 213 -16.67 -4.68 -25.67
N ARG A 214 -17.92 -4.44 -25.28
CA ARG A 214 -18.30 -3.73 -24.04
C ARG A 214 -17.79 -4.42 -22.78
N LYS A 215 -17.77 -5.75 -22.76
CA LYS A 215 -17.23 -6.53 -21.62
C LYS A 215 -15.75 -6.24 -21.40
N ARG A 216 -14.99 -6.01 -22.47
CA ARG A 216 -13.56 -5.70 -22.42
C ARG A 216 -13.33 -4.22 -22.12
N ARG A 217 -14.02 -3.33 -22.83
CA ARG A 217 -13.97 -1.89 -22.59
C ARG A 217 -15.30 -1.22 -22.89
N TYR A 218 -15.84 -0.53 -21.89
CA TYR A 218 -16.97 0.38 -22.01
C TYR A 218 -16.72 1.63 -21.17
N ASN A 219 -16.32 2.72 -21.82
CA ASN A 219 -15.90 3.96 -21.15
C ASN A 219 -14.81 3.68 -20.09
N ARG A 220 -15.13 3.88 -18.81
CA ARG A 220 -14.27 3.64 -17.65
C ARG A 220 -14.54 2.31 -16.94
N HIS A 221 -15.31 1.41 -17.56
CA HIS A 221 -15.70 0.12 -16.99
C HIS A 221 -15.33 -1.03 -17.95
N GLY A 222 -15.16 -2.23 -17.40
CA GLY A 222 -14.82 -3.44 -18.14
C GLY A 222 -13.46 -4.00 -17.72
N LEU A 223 -13.10 -5.14 -18.31
CA LEU A 223 -11.88 -5.86 -17.94
C LEU A 223 -10.61 -5.01 -18.08
N LEU A 224 -10.48 -4.22 -19.15
CA LEU A 224 -9.30 -3.38 -19.38
C LEU A 224 -9.15 -2.27 -18.33
N PRO A 225 -10.13 -1.36 -18.13
CA PRO A 225 -10.02 -0.33 -17.08
C PRO A 225 -9.76 -0.88 -15.68
N ASP A 226 -10.41 -1.99 -15.32
CA ASP A 226 -10.23 -2.62 -14.00
C ASP A 226 -8.79 -3.17 -13.84
N LEU A 227 -8.25 -3.79 -14.89
CA LEU A 227 -6.87 -4.30 -14.90
C LEU A 227 -5.84 -3.17 -14.93
N GLU A 228 -6.09 -2.09 -15.69
CA GLU A 228 -5.27 -0.88 -15.73
C GLU A 228 -5.17 -0.20 -14.37
N SER A 229 -6.29 -0.11 -13.63
CA SER A 229 -6.30 0.42 -12.25
C SER A 229 -5.44 -0.45 -11.33
N ARG A 230 -5.56 -1.77 -11.42
CA ARG A 230 -4.78 -2.70 -10.59
C ARG A 230 -3.28 -2.63 -10.90
N ILE A 231 -2.92 -2.51 -12.19
CA ILE A 231 -1.53 -2.32 -12.63
C ILE A 231 -0.95 -1.02 -12.04
N GLU A 232 -1.71 0.07 -12.10
CA GLU A 232 -1.32 1.36 -11.53
C GLU A 232 -1.14 1.28 -10.00
N ASP A 233 -2.06 0.63 -9.29
CA ASP A 233 -1.96 0.43 -7.84
C ASP A 233 -0.72 -0.41 -7.47
N SER A 234 -0.44 -1.49 -8.20
CA SER A 234 0.76 -2.31 -8.00
C SER A 234 2.05 -1.54 -8.30
N ARG A 235 2.08 -0.69 -9.33
CA ARG A 235 3.23 0.18 -9.62
C ARG A 235 3.49 1.18 -8.51
N ARG A 236 2.45 1.84 -8.00
CA ARG A 236 2.57 2.78 -6.87
C ARG A 236 3.09 2.08 -5.62
N LEU A 237 2.60 0.88 -5.33
CA LEU A 237 3.09 0.10 -4.20
C LEU A 237 4.58 -0.23 -4.34
N LEU A 238 5.03 -0.63 -5.54
CA LEU A 238 6.45 -0.90 -5.81
C LEU A 238 7.31 0.36 -5.66
N ASP A 239 6.86 1.51 -6.17
CA ASP A 239 7.57 2.78 -6.02
C ASP A 239 7.69 3.21 -4.54
N ASP A 240 6.62 3.02 -3.75
CA ASP A 240 6.63 3.30 -2.31
C ASP A 240 7.59 2.37 -1.55
N MET A 241 7.69 1.10 -1.96
CA MET A 241 8.63 0.14 -1.41
C MET A 241 10.08 0.51 -1.74
N ASP A 242 10.37 0.82 -2.99
CA ASP A 242 11.70 1.23 -3.45
C ASP A 242 12.13 2.55 -2.78
N GLY A 243 11.21 3.51 -2.64
CA GLY A 243 11.44 4.75 -1.88
C GLY A 243 11.70 4.50 -0.40
N SER A 244 10.97 3.58 0.24
CA SER A 244 11.18 3.19 1.63
C SER A 244 12.54 2.50 1.82
N ALA A 245 12.94 1.61 0.91
CA ALA A 245 14.24 0.95 0.93
C ALA A 245 15.39 1.96 0.79
N GLY A 246 15.27 2.94 -0.10
CA GLY A 246 16.23 4.04 -0.23
C GLY A 246 16.38 4.88 1.04
N ASN A 247 15.25 5.19 1.71
CA ASN A 247 15.27 5.92 2.98
C ASN A 247 15.90 5.10 4.11
N ILE A 248 15.61 3.80 4.19
CA ILE A 248 16.25 2.90 5.17
C ILE A 248 17.77 2.92 4.99
N SER A 249 18.26 2.77 3.76
CA SER A 249 19.70 2.78 3.47
C SER A 249 20.37 4.10 3.89
N ARG A 250 19.72 5.24 3.64
CA ARG A 250 20.22 6.55 4.09
C ARG A 250 20.28 6.66 5.62
N LEU A 251 19.23 6.23 6.31
CA LEU A 251 19.18 6.26 7.77
C LEU A 251 20.21 5.30 8.38
N GLU A 252 20.44 4.14 7.78
CA GLU A 252 21.48 3.19 8.20
C GLU A 252 22.88 3.81 8.11
N GLN A 253 23.17 4.57 7.04
CA GLN A 253 24.42 5.31 6.93
C GLN A 253 24.55 6.36 8.06
N GLN A 254 23.51 7.15 8.30
CA GLN A 254 23.49 8.14 9.38
C GLN A 254 23.65 7.50 10.77
N LEU A 255 23.05 6.33 10.98
CA LEU A 255 23.17 5.58 12.23
C LEU A 255 24.61 5.12 12.45
N GLU A 256 25.32 4.66 11.41
CA GLU A 256 26.72 4.27 11.57
C GLU A 256 27.64 5.47 11.81
N GLU A 257 27.39 6.61 11.16
CA GLU A 257 28.10 7.85 11.46
C GLU A 257 27.88 8.28 12.92
N ALA A 258 26.63 8.25 13.42
CA ALA A 258 26.31 8.59 14.80
C ALA A 258 26.94 7.60 15.81
N ARG A 259 26.99 6.30 15.49
CA ARG A 259 27.66 5.29 16.33
C ARG A 259 29.16 5.49 16.39
N ALA A 260 29.81 5.81 15.27
CA ALA A 260 31.22 6.14 15.23
C ALA A 260 31.54 7.40 16.07
N ASP A 261 30.67 8.41 16.00
CA ASP A 261 30.76 9.61 16.82
C ASP A 261 30.60 9.32 18.32
N CYS A 262 29.65 8.45 18.69
CA CYS A 262 29.49 7.98 20.08
C CYS A 262 30.76 7.30 20.58
N ALA A 263 31.34 6.39 19.81
CA ALA A 263 32.56 5.69 20.19
C ALA A 263 33.75 6.66 20.39
N ARG A 264 33.87 7.67 19.52
CA ARG A 264 34.89 8.73 19.66
C ARG A 264 34.67 9.55 20.94
N LEU A 265 33.45 10.01 21.17
CA LEU A 265 33.09 10.81 22.35
C LEU A 265 33.26 10.01 23.65
N GLU A 266 32.96 8.70 23.66
CA GLU A 266 33.19 7.81 24.81
C GLU A 266 34.67 7.76 25.21
N SER A 267 35.55 7.63 24.22
CA SER A 267 37.00 7.68 24.44
C SER A 267 37.42 9.04 25.00
N GLU A 268 36.90 10.13 24.42
CA GLU A 268 37.19 11.50 24.85
C GLU A 268 36.73 11.79 26.28
N VAL A 269 35.53 11.33 26.67
CA VAL A 269 35.03 11.43 28.05
C VAL A 269 35.95 10.69 29.00
N THR A 270 36.38 9.48 28.63
CA THR A 270 37.24 8.65 29.47
C THR A 270 38.59 9.32 29.72
N GLU A 271 39.23 9.82 28.67
CA GLU A 271 40.51 10.52 28.78
C GLU A 271 40.40 11.86 29.50
N THR A 272 39.33 12.63 29.25
CA THR A 272 39.10 13.90 29.95
C THR A 272 38.87 13.69 31.45
N ARG A 273 38.11 12.65 31.84
CA ARG A 273 37.91 12.29 33.25
C ARG A 273 39.20 11.87 33.93
N LYS A 274 40.05 11.08 33.25
CA LYS A 274 41.37 10.67 33.78
C LYS A 274 42.26 11.90 34.02
N ARG A 275 42.33 12.80 33.04
CA ARG A 275 43.14 14.03 33.13
C ARG A 275 42.68 14.91 34.29
N GLN A 276 41.38 15.21 34.38
CA GLN A 276 40.84 16.03 35.47
C GLN A 276 41.05 15.39 36.84
N ARG A 277 40.80 14.08 36.99
CA ARG A 277 41.08 13.37 38.26
C ARG A 277 42.52 13.54 38.70
N ARG A 278 43.46 13.39 37.77
CA ARG A 278 44.89 13.54 38.06
C ARG A 278 45.21 14.97 38.51
N GLU A 279 44.76 15.97 37.77
CA GLU A 279 45.01 17.40 38.06
C GLU A 279 44.42 17.82 39.41
N SER A 280 43.16 17.44 39.71
CA SER A 280 42.52 17.76 40.99
C SER A 280 43.19 17.04 42.16
N LEU A 281 43.57 15.76 42.02
CA LEU A 281 44.27 15.01 43.07
C LEU A 281 45.67 15.56 43.34
N GLU A 282 46.39 15.97 42.30
CA GLU A 282 47.72 16.57 42.43
C GLU A 282 47.65 17.92 43.16
N THR A 283 46.67 18.77 42.80
CA THR A 283 46.44 20.05 43.45
C THR A 283 46.04 19.90 44.93
N LEU A 284 45.16 18.94 45.24
CA LEU A 284 44.79 18.61 46.62
C LEU A 284 45.97 18.04 47.41
N GLY A 285 46.81 17.22 46.78
CA GLY A 285 48.03 16.67 47.39
C GLY A 285 49.01 17.76 47.78
N GLN A 286 49.25 18.74 46.89
CA GLN A 286 50.08 19.91 47.17
C GLN A 286 49.51 20.76 48.31
N GLY A 287 48.19 20.99 48.32
CA GLY A 287 47.51 21.72 49.39
C GLY A 287 47.63 21.04 50.77
N ARG A 288 47.43 19.71 50.83
CA ARG A 288 47.60 18.92 52.06
C ARG A 288 49.04 18.92 52.57
N ALA A 289 50.02 18.82 51.67
CA ALA A 289 51.42 18.87 52.03
C ALA A 289 51.77 20.23 52.68
N ALA A 290 51.34 21.34 52.06
CA ALA A 290 51.56 22.69 52.59
C ALA A 290 50.84 22.92 53.94
N LEU A 291 49.62 22.38 54.12
CA LEU A 291 48.92 22.43 55.41
C LEU A 291 49.64 21.61 56.48
N GLY A 292 50.12 20.42 56.12
CA GLY A 292 50.90 19.56 57.02
C GLY A 292 52.19 20.22 57.48
N GLU A 293 52.92 20.87 56.57
CA GLU A 293 54.14 21.63 56.89
C GLU A 293 53.82 22.82 57.82
N ALA A 294 52.81 23.62 57.51
CA ALA A 294 52.40 24.74 58.35
C ALA A 294 51.88 24.31 59.74
N SER A 295 51.20 23.15 59.82
CA SER A 295 50.77 22.55 61.09
C SER A 295 51.98 22.13 61.92
N ALA A 296 52.94 21.42 61.33
CA ALA A 296 54.14 20.98 62.03
C ALA A 296 54.99 22.16 62.53
N GLU A 297 55.12 23.23 61.73
CA GLU A 297 55.77 24.48 62.16
C GLU A 297 55.04 25.13 63.35
N HIS A 298 53.71 25.16 63.32
CA HIS A 298 52.90 25.71 64.38
C HIS A 298 52.99 24.88 65.68
N ASP A 299 52.90 23.55 65.57
CA ASP A 299 53.03 22.63 66.71
C ASP A 299 54.41 22.78 67.36
N ALA A 300 55.48 22.84 66.56
CA ALA A 300 56.84 23.06 67.07
C ALA A 300 57.01 24.44 67.75
N ALA A 301 56.37 25.49 67.21
CA ALA A 301 56.37 26.81 67.85
C ALA A 301 55.58 26.81 69.17
N MET A 302 54.46 26.09 69.22
CA MET A 302 53.65 25.92 70.42
C MET A 302 54.41 25.15 71.52
N GLU A 303 55.09 24.06 71.15
CA GLU A 303 55.96 23.30 72.06
C GLU A 303 57.08 24.19 72.61
N ARG A 304 57.78 24.95 71.76
CA ARG A 304 58.82 25.90 72.19
C ARG A 304 58.28 26.95 73.14
N LEU A 305 57.14 27.55 72.82
CA LEU A 305 56.49 28.53 73.70
C LEU A 305 56.14 27.91 75.07
N SER A 306 55.62 26.69 75.07
CA SER A 306 55.32 25.96 76.30
C SER A 306 56.57 25.71 77.15
N ALA A 307 57.69 25.34 76.51
CA ALA A 307 58.98 25.11 77.16
C ALA A 307 59.55 26.42 77.74
N CYS A 308 59.59 27.50 76.95
CA CYS A 308 60.07 28.81 77.43
C CYS A 308 59.22 29.33 78.60
N ARG A 309 57.89 29.16 78.56
CA ARG A 309 57.01 29.53 79.67
C ARG A 309 57.27 28.68 80.92
N ALA A 310 57.53 27.38 80.76
CA ALA A 310 57.88 26.50 81.87
C ALA A 310 59.22 26.88 82.52
N GLU A 311 60.23 27.23 81.72
CA GLU A 311 61.53 27.72 82.20
C GLU A 311 61.43 29.08 82.90
N LEU A 312 60.57 29.98 82.41
CA LEU A 312 60.32 31.27 83.04
C LEU A 312 59.64 31.10 84.41
N ARG A 313 58.71 30.14 84.56
CA ARG A 313 58.06 29.83 85.85
C ARG A 313 59.01 29.29 86.92
N GLN A 314 60.16 28.76 86.54
CA GLN A 314 61.20 28.32 87.50
C GLN A 314 62.02 29.49 88.06
N SER A 315 61.84 30.70 87.53
CA SER A 315 62.50 31.90 88.01
C SER A 315 61.92 32.35 89.38
N PRO A 316 62.77 32.86 90.30
CA PRO A 316 62.30 33.49 91.54
C PRO A 316 61.68 34.88 91.34
N PHE A 317 61.65 35.40 90.10
CA PHE A 317 61.12 36.71 89.75
C PHE A 317 59.77 36.62 89.04
N ASP A 318 58.89 37.57 89.35
CA ASP A 318 57.55 37.69 88.77
C ASP A 318 57.21 39.15 88.43
N GLY A 319 56.51 39.39 87.33
CA GLY A 319 56.16 40.72 86.78
C GLY A 319 56.91 41.11 85.50
N GLU A 320 56.89 42.38 85.12
CA GLU A 320 57.64 42.86 83.95
C GLU A 320 59.14 43.04 84.26
N PRO A 321 60.05 42.77 83.29
CA PRO A 321 61.49 42.92 83.48
C PRO A 321 61.92 44.28 84.03
N ARG A 322 61.28 45.37 83.59
CA ARG A 322 61.58 46.74 84.07
C ARG A 322 61.22 46.96 85.53
N GLU A 323 60.14 46.32 86.00
CA GLU A 323 59.70 46.42 87.39
C GLU A 323 60.54 45.53 88.31
N VAL A 324 60.90 44.35 87.83
CA VAL A 324 61.84 43.45 88.51
C VAL A 324 63.22 44.11 88.59
N GLU A 325 63.70 44.75 87.51
CA GLU A 325 64.97 45.49 87.48
C GLU A 325 65.02 46.59 88.54
N ARG A 326 63.96 47.39 88.65
CA ARG A 326 63.84 48.43 89.68
C ARG A 326 63.92 47.84 91.09
N ARG A 327 63.21 46.73 91.34
CA ARG A 327 63.22 46.03 92.63
C ARG A 327 64.60 45.45 92.96
N VAL A 328 65.22 44.74 92.01
CA VAL A 328 66.56 44.13 92.18
C VAL A 328 67.63 45.20 92.38
N ASN A 329 67.59 46.31 91.64
CA ASN A 329 68.54 47.42 91.81
C ASN A 329 68.36 48.15 93.14
N ALA A 330 67.11 48.34 93.59
CA ALA A 330 66.84 48.89 94.93
C ALA A 330 67.37 47.98 96.03
N ASP A 331 67.19 46.66 95.91
CA ASP A 331 67.68 45.67 96.88
C ASP A 331 69.21 45.52 96.84
N LEU A 332 69.85 45.61 95.68
CA LEU A 332 71.31 45.67 95.53
C LEU A 332 71.91 46.92 96.17
N ALA A 333 71.29 48.09 95.93
CA ALA A 333 71.70 49.35 96.55
C ALA A 333 71.52 49.28 98.09
N ARG A 334 70.38 48.74 98.55
CA ARG A 334 70.11 48.54 99.98
C ARG A 334 71.13 47.57 100.61
N MET A 335 71.49 46.49 99.91
CA MET A 335 72.53 45.56 100.37
C MET A 335 73.93 46.17 100.41
N ALA A 336 74.25 47.11 99.51
CA ALA A 336 75.50 47.86 99.52
C ALA A 336 75.55 48.86 100.68
N GLU A 337 74.43 49.56 100.96
CA GLU A 337 74.27 50.44 102.11
C GLU A 337 74.43 49.65 103.43
N LEU A 338 73.73 48.51 103.55
CA LEU A 338 73.84 47.60 104.69
C LEU A 338 75.26 47.03 104.88
N LYS A 339 76.03 46.84 103.78
CA LYS A 339 77.44 46.43 103.81
C LYS A 339 78.33 47.49 104.47
N SER A 340 78.07 48.77 104.22
CA SER A 340 78.87 49.88 104.75
C SER A 340 78.75 50.04 106.27
N LEU A 341 77.61 49.64 106.86
CA LEU A 341 77.30 49.82 108.27
C LEU A 341 78.12 48.93 109.21
N TYR A 342 78.55 47.73 108.78
CA TYR A 342 79.34 46.81 109.61
C TYR A 342 80.83 46.77 109.25
N GLN A 343 81.29 47.47 108.21
CA GLN A 343 82.72 47.56 107.86
C GLN A 343 83.49 48.61 108.69
N LYS A 344 82.80 49.50 109.41
CA LYS A 344 83.44 50.45 110.33
C LYS A 344 84.01 49.70 111.55
N LYS A 345 85.35 49.57 111.60
CA LYS A 345 86.08 49.06 112.77
C LYS A 345 86.02 50.08 113.92
N ASN A 346 84.90 50.08 114.65
CA ASN A 346 84.84 50.81 115.92
C ASN A 346 85.56 49.96 116.97
N SER A 347 86.81 50.31 117.26
CA SER A 347 87.64 49.59 118.22
C SER A 347 87.21 49.89 119.66
N ALA A 348 86.99 48.85 120.47
CA ALA A 348 86.67 48.99 121.89
C ALA A 348 87.82 49.60 122.72
N LEU A 349 89.01 49.78 122.12
CA LEU A 349 90.19 50.37 122.75
C LEU A 349 89.93 51.75 123.38
N TRP A 350 89.13 52.60 122.73
CA TRP A 350 88.85 53.94 123.25
C TRP A 350 88.01 53.92 124.53
N VAL A 351 87.10 52.94 124.68
CA VAL A 351 86.31 52.77 125.90
C VAL A 351 87.21 52.34 127.06
N VAL A 352 88.13 51.41 126.81
CA VAL A 352 89.10 50.93 127.82
C VAL A 352 90.06 52.05 128.23
N LEU A 353 90.56 52.84 127.28
CA LEU A 353 91.48 53.96 127.53
C LEU A 353 90.84 55.05 128.41
N LEU A 354 89.59 55.41 128.15
CA LEU A 354 88.86 56.42 128.92
C LEU A 354 88.56 55.96 130.36
N PHE A 355 88.26 54.68 130.57
CA PHE A 355 88.14 54.11 131.92
C PHE A 355 89.46 54.17 132.71
N LEU A 356 90.58 53.93 132.03
CA LEU A 356 91.92 54.00 132.61
C LEU A 356 92.29 55.43 133.03
N LEU A 357 92.00 56.42 132.16
CA LEU A 357 92.19 57.84 132.47
C LEU A 357 91.31 58.31 133.64
N THR A 358 90.10 57.76 133.75
CA THR A 358 89.22 58.00 134.90
C THR A 358 89.89 57.52 136.20
N ALA A 359 90.42 56.29 136.20
CA ALA A 359 91.11 55.73 137.37
C ALA A 359 92.35 56.56 137.78
N VAL A 360 93.11 57.05 136.79
CA VAL A 360 94.27 57.94 136.99
C VAL A 360 93.83 59.29 137.58
N GLY A 361 92.74 59.88 137.07
CA GLY A 361 92.20 61.13 137.61
C GLY A 361 91.75 61.00 139.07
N VAL A 362 91.14 59.86 139.45
CA VAL A 362 90.75 59.57 140.84
C VAL A 362 91.98 59.40 141.75
N THR A 363 93.06 58.78 141.26
CA THR A 363 94.30 58.61 142.05
C THR A 363 95.09 59.92 142.21
N LEU A 364 95.09 60.80 141.20
CA LEU A 364 95.73 62.11 141.30
C LEU A 364 95.03 63.02 142.32
N TYR A 365 93.71 62.90 142.47
CA TYR A 365 92.97 63.62 143.51
C TYR A 365 93.48 63.30 144.92
N THR A 366 93.73 62.02 145.24
CA THR A 366 94.17 61.61 146.59
C THR A 366 95.54 62.14 146.99
N VAL A 367 96.35 62.62 146.04
CA VAL A 367 97.73 63.11 146.28
C VAL A 367 97.78 64.63 146.33
N PHE A 368 97.03 65.32 145.48
CA PHE A 368 97.12 66.78 145.31
C PHE A 368 95.92 67.56 145.87
N ASP A 369 94.87 66.86 146.33
CA ASP A 369 93.66 67.40 146.98
C ASP A 369 92.98 68.57 146.24
N SER A 370 93.07 68.57 144.91
CA SER A 370 92.47 69.57 144.03
C SER A 370 91.22 69.02 143.33
N LEU A 371 90.09 69.72 143.50
CA LEU A 371 88.80 69.39 142.88
C LEU A 371 88.85 69.26 141.35
N ALA A 372 89.82 69.87 140.66
CA ALA A 372 89.94 69.79 139.21
C ALA A 372 90.14 68.36 138.68
N TYR A 373 90.85 67.50 139.43
CA TYR A 373 91.13 66.12 139.00
C TYR A 373 89.92 65.19 139.11
N ILE A 374 89.04 65.42 140.10
CA ILE A 374 87.77 64.70 140.21
C ILE A 374 86.81 65.09 139.10
N ILE A 375 86.76 66.37 138.73
CA ILE A 375 85.95 66.83 137.59
C ILE A 375 86.47 66.20 136.29
N ALA A 376 87.79 66.16 136.08
CA ALA A 376 88.38 65.50 134.91
C ALA A 376 88.06 63.99 134.86
N ALA A 377 88.15 63.29 136.00
CA ALA A 377 87.76 61.88 136.08
C ALA A 377 86.26 61.69 135.74
N GLY A 378 85.38 62.54 136.27
CA GLY A 378 83.95 62.52 135.93
C GLY A 378 83.68 62.74 134.44
N VAL A 379 84.42 63.64 133.79
CA VAL A 379 84.34 63.88 132.34
C VAL A 379 84.82 62.66 131.55
N PHE A 380 85.93 62.02 131.95
CA PHE A 380 86.42 60.81 131.30
C PHE A 380 85.47 59.62 131.47
N LEU A 381 84.84 59.47 132.63
CA LEU A 381 83.84 58.43 132.88
C LEU A 381 82.61 58.65 132.01
N LEU A 382 82.12 59.88 131.93
CA LEU A 382 80.99 60.25 131.08
C LEU A 382 81.32 59.99 129.59
N ALA A 383 82.52 60.37 129.14
CA ALA A 383 82.99 60.09 127.79
C ALA A 383 83.10 58.58 127.51
N ALA A 384 83.56 57.78 128.48
CA ALA A 384 83.63 56.32 128.37
C ALA A 384 82.25 55.69 128.20
N ILE A 385 81.26 56.13 128.97
CA ILE A 385 79.86 55.67 128.88
C ILE A 385 79.27 56.03 127.51
N VAL A 386 79.50 57.25 127.01
CA VAL A 386 79.04 57.69 125.68
C VAL A 386 79.69 56.85 124.56
N PHE A 387 80.98 56.55 124.66
CA PHE A 387 81.68 55.71 123.69
C PHE A 387 81.23 54.24 123.76
N LEU A 388 80.95 53.70 124.95
CA LEU A 388 80.41 52.35 125.13
C LEU A 388 78.99 52.24 124.55
N ALA A 389 78.14 53.24 124.78
CA ALA A 389 76.81 53.32 124.17
C ALA A 389 76.88 53.40 122.64
N ARG A 390 77.82 54.17 122.08
CA ARG A 390 78.08 54.22 120.63
C ARG A 390 78.58 52.88 120.07
N TYR A 391 79.44 52.17 120.80
CA TYR A 391 79.93 50.85 120.40
C TYR A 391 78.82 49.78 120.44
N MET A 392 78.02 49.76 121.51
CA MET A 392 76.87 48.86 121.64
C MET A 392 75.81 49.11 120.56
N LYS A 393 75.50 50.39 120.26
CA LYS A 393 74.58 50.77 119.20
C LYS A 393 75.11 50.35 117.82
N ALA A 394 76.39 50.60 117.52
CA ALA A 394 77.02 50.14 116.28
C ALA A 394 77.03 48.61 116.14
N LYS A 395 77.21 47.87 117.25
CA LYS A 395 77.14 46.40 117.26
C LYS A 395 75.72 45.90 117.00
N GLN A 396 74.70 46.53 117.62
CA GLN A 396 73.29 46.24 117.38
C GLN A 396 72.88 46.53 115.93
N ASP A 397 73.28 47.68 115.39
CA ASP A 397 73.01 48.08 114.01
C ASP A 397 73.71 47.14 113.01
N ALA A 398 74.94 46.69 113.31
CA ALA A 398 75.64 45.68 112.50
C ALA A 398 74.96 44.30 112.52
N THR A 399 74.39 43.87 113.66
CA THR A 399 73.63 42.62 113.74
C THR A 399 72.30 42.70 113.00
N LYS A 400 71.56 43.82 113.12
CA LYS A 400 70.32 44.05 112.37
C LYS A 400 70.57 44.15 110.87
N ALA A 401 71.64 44.84 110.46
CA ALA A 401 72.02 44.94 109.05
C ALA A 401 72.41 43.58 108.45
N ARG A 402 73.03 42.69 109.24
CA ARG A 402 73.30 41.29 108.82
C ARG A 402 72.03 40.47 108.67
N SER A 403 71.04 40.62 109.56
CA SER A 403 69.76 39.90 109.44
C SER A 403 68.92 40.40 108.25
N GLU A 404 68.85 41.71 108.03
CA GLU A 404 68.13 42.29 106.89
C GLU A 404 68.76 41.91 105.56
N ARG A 405 70.09 41.99 105.44
CA ARG A 405 70.81 41.50 104.25
C ARG A 405 70.54 40.02 103.99
N ARG A 406 70.48 39.19 105.04
CA ARG A 406 70.17 37.76 104.91
C ARG A 406 68.71 37.52 104.52
N ALA A 407 67.78 38.37 104.95
CA ALA A 407 66.37 38.31 104.55
C ALA A 407 66.20 38.65 103.06
N ILE A 408 66.85 39.71 102.57
CA ILE A 408 66.86 40.09 101.14
C ILE A 408 67.47 38.96 100.29
N LEU A 409 68.60 38.38 100.69
CA LEU A 409 69.21 37.27 99.96
C LEU A 409 68.31 36.01 99.95
N LYS A 410 67.63 35.73 101.07
CA LYS A 410 66.70 34.60 101.20
C LYS A 410 65.44 34.77 100.34
N SER A 411 64.90 35.98 100.17
CA SER A 411 63.71 36.20 99.34
C SER A 411 63.93 35.88 97.87
N TYR A 412 65.17 35.92 97.39
CA TYR A 412 65.54 35.54 96.02
C TYR A 412 66.17 34.15 95.91
N GLY A 413 66.33 33.41 97.03
CA GLY A 413 66.94 32.07 97.04
C GLY A 413 68.45 32.05 96.80
N VAL A 414 69.15 33.16 97.06
CA VAL A 414 70.53 33.41 96.64
C VAL A 414 71.45 33.62 97.85
N SER A 415 72.75 33.30 97.75
CA SER A 415 73.71 33.42 98.87
C SER A 415 74.57 34.69 98.80
N HIS A 416 74.82 35.24 97.59
CA HIS A 416 75.68 36.42 97.38
C HIS A 416 75.01 37.47 96.48
N GLY A 417 75.28 38.77 96.71
CA GLY A 417 74.72 39.84 95.87
C GLY A 417 75.12 39.77 94.39
N SER A 418 76.27 39.16 94.07
CA SER A 418 76.71 38.88 92.70
C SER A 418 75.91 37.78 92.00
N GLU A 419 75.36 36.83 92.77
CA GLU A 419 74.48 35.78 92.26
C GLU A 419 73.07 36.35 91.97
N LEU A 420 72.62 37.36 92.71
CA LEU A 420 71.33 38.04 92.48
C LEU A 420 71.30 38.76 91.13
N ALA A 421 72.39 39.45 90.78
CA ALA A 421 72.55 40.12 89.49
C ALA A 421 72.56 39.11 88.31
N ARG A 422 73.19 37.94 88.49
CA ARG A 422 73.17 36.86 87.48
C ARG A 422 71.78 36.25 87.33
N ALA A 423 71.10 35.96 88.44
CA ALA A 423 69.75 35.42 88.40
C ALA A 423 68.76 36.37 87.69
N PHE A 424 68.91 37.69 87.88
CA PHE A 424 68.10 38.67 87.16
C PHE A 424 68.41 38.73 85.66
N GLU A 425 69.68 38.64 85.27
CA GLU A 425 70.07 38.57 83.85
C GLU A 425 69.52 37.29 83.18
N ASP A 426 69.60 36.14 83.86
CA ASP A 426 69.02 34.88 83.39
C ASP A 426 67.50 34.99 83.22
N TYR A 427 66.81 35.66 84.17
CA TYR A 427 65.38 35.94 84.07
C TYR A 427 65.04 36.84 82.88
N ARG A 428 65.82 37.90 82.65
CA ARG A 428 65.64 38.81 81.50
C ARG A 428 65.78 38.06 80.18
N GLN A 429 66.76 37.17 80.08
CA GLN A 429 66.95 36.32 78.89
C GLN A 429 65.79 35.35 78.69
N ARG A 430 65.33 34.66 79.74
CA ARG A 430 64.17 33.77 79.67
C ARG A 430 62.88 34.51 79.29
N TYR A 431 62.67 35.72 79.81
CA TYR A 431 61.51 36.55 79.48
C TYR A 431 61.55 37.00 78.01
N ALA A 432 62.72 37.43 77.51
CA ALA A 432 62.91 37.76 76.10
C ALA A 432 62.69 36.53 75.19
N ALA A 433 63.11 35.34 75.63
CA ALA A 433 62.87 34.09 74.90
C ALA A 433 61.37 33.73 74.83
N VAL A 434 60.60 33.98 75.89
CA VAL A 434 59.13 33.82 75.87
C VAL A 434 58.49 34.77 74.88
N LEU A 435 58.84 36.07 74.88
CA LEU A 435 58.31 37.03 73.91
C LEU A 435 58.61 36.62 72.46
N ALA A 436 59.86 36.20 72.19
CA ALA A 436 60.25 35.73 70.86
C ALA A 436 59.49 34.45 70.45
N ALA A 437 59.22 33.55 71.40
CA ALA A 437 58.41 32.35 71.15
C ALA A 437 56.93 32.66 70.94
N GLU A 438 56.38 33.69 71.61
CA GLU A 438 55.01 34.18 71.40
C GLU A 438 54.85 34.81 70.01
N ASP A 439 55.79 35.64 69.58
CA ASP A 439 55.79 36.20 68.23
C ASP A 439 55.94 35.10 67.15
N ALA A 440 56.77 34.09 67.41
CA ALA A 440 56.94 32.95 66.50
C ALA A 440 55.66 32.09 66.41
N GLU A 441 55.00 31.80 67.53
CA GLU A 441 53.71 31.08 67.55
C GLU A 441 52.63 31.85 66.79
N ARG A 442 52.57 33.17 66.97
CA ARG A 442 51.61 34.02 66.25
C ARG A 442 51.81 33.96 64.74
N GLN A 443 53.06 34.08 64.27
CA GLN A 443 53.38 34.02 62.84
C GLN A 443 53.08 32.64 62.23
N THR A 444 53.43 31.55 62.92
CA THR A 444 53.15 30.19 62.43
C THR A 444 51.66 29.89 62.46
N ARG A 445 50.91 30.40 63.44
CA ARG A 445 49.45 30.30 63.50
C ARG A 445 48.78 30.98 62.31
N GLU A 446 49.18 32.19 61.96
CA GLU A 446 48.64 32.90 60.78
C GLU A 446 48.90 32.14 59.48
N ARG A 447 50.11 31.57 59.32
CA ARG A 447 50.45 30.70 58.17
C ARG A 447 49.60 29.43 58.13
N TYR A 448 49.40 28.77 59.28
CA TYR A 448 48.55 27.60 59.41
C TYR A 448 47.09 27.91 59.05
N GLU A 449 46.52 29.01 59.58
CA GLU A 449 45.15 29.41 59.26
C GLU A 449 44.98 29.75 57.77
N LEU A 450 45.97 30.40 57.14
CA LEU A 450 45.99 30.67 55.71
C LEU A 450 46.05 29.37 54.89
N ALA A 451 46.95 28.45 55.24
CA ALA A 451 47.08 27.15 54.59
C ALA A 451 45.80 26.33 54.72
N ARG A 452 45.14 26.38 55.88
CA ARG A 452 43.86 25.70 56.13
C ARG A 452 42.74 26.25 55.26
N ARG A 453 42.59 27.58 55.17
CA ARG A 453 41.59 28.21 54.28
C ARG A 453 41.85 27.87 52.81
N ARG A 454 43.13 27.88 52.40
CA ARG A 454 43.52 27.49 51.05
C ARG A 454 43.15 26.04 50.77
N GLN A 455 43.42 25.11 51.70
CA GLN A 455 43.05 23.70 51.57
C GLN A 455 41.53 23.51 51.46
N GLN A 456 40.74 24.19 52.28
CA GLN A 456 39.27 24.13 52.19
C GLN A 456 38.76 24.59 50.83
N LYS A 457 39.31 25.69 50.30
CA LYS A 457 38.94 26.18 48.97
C LYS A 457 39.34 25.20 47.86
N LEU A 458 40.52 24.60 47.95
CA LEU A 458 40.95 23.56 47.00
C LEU A 458 40.05 22.32 47.04
N GLU A 459 39.52 21.95 48.21
CA GLU A 459 38.55 20.86 48.36
C GLU A 459 37.20 21.19 47.73
N GLU A 460 36.70 22.42 47.89
CA GLU A 460 35.49 22.90 47.23
C GLU A 460 35.66 22.93 45.69
N ASP A 461 36.76 23.50 45.19
CA ASP A 461 37.07 23.56 43.77
C ASP A 461 37.21 22.15 43.17
N ALA A 462 37.89 21.22 43.87
CA ALA A 462 38.03 19.84 43.44
C ALA A 462 36.68 19.08 43.39
N LEU A 463 35.77 19.35 44.34
CA LEU A 463 34.42 18.77 44.30
C LEU A 463 33.65 19.24 43.05
N ALA A 464 33.78 20.51 42.68
CA ALA A 464 33.16 21.06 41.47
C ALA A 464 33.79 20.49 40.19
N ASP A 465 35.12 20.37 40.13
CA ASP A 465 35.85 19.83 38.97
C ASP A 465 35.58 18.33 38.74
N LEU A 466 35.35 17.58 39.82
CA LEU A 466 35.08 16.14 39.79
C LEU A 466 33.59 15.80 39.63
N ASP A 467 32.69 16.79 39.59
CA ASP A 467 31.31 16.59 39.17
C ASP A 467 31.25 16.43 37.64
N PHE A 468 31.21 15.17 37.21
CA PHE A 468 31.15 14.78 35.81
C PHE A 468 29.73 14.63 35.26
N VAL A 469 28.70 14.91 36.08
CA VAL A 469 27.29 14.67 35.71
C VAL A 469 26.52 15.99 35.65
N GLY A 470 26.53 16.78 36.73
CA GLY A 470 25.77 18.02 36.84
C GLY A 470 26.59 19.29 36.56
N GLY A 471 27.92 19.21 36.65
CA GLY A 471 28.80 20.36 36.65
C GLY A 471 29.07 21.01 35.29
N SER A 472 29.81 22.12 35.33
CA SER A 472 30.39 22.82 34.18
C SER A 472 31.76 22.25 33.76
N SER A 473 32.19 21.13 34.36
CA SER A 473 33.46 20.50 34.06
C SER A 473 33.58 20.14 32.56
N PRO A 474 34.78 20.24 31.97
CA PRO A 474 35.03 19.78 30.61
C PRO A 474 34.51 18.36 30.35
N ALA A 475 34.71 17.42 31.28
CA ALA A 475 34.19 16.06 31.15
C ALA A 475 32.66 15.99 31.18
N ALA A 476 31.97 16.80 32.00
CA ALA A 476 30.52 16.87 31.99
C ALA A 476 29.97 17.40 30.66
N ARG A 477 30.65 18.38 30.02
CA ARG A 477 30.26 18.90 28.70
C ARG A 477 30.36 17.83 27.60
N VAL A 478 31.49 17.12 27.51
CA VAL A 478 31.65 16.04 26.53
C VAL A 478 30.68 14.89 26.84
N GLY A 479 30.42 14.60 28.12
CA GLY A 479 29.43 13.61 28.54
C GLY A 479 28.00 13.95 28.10
N ARG A 480 27.61 15.23 28.15
CA ARG A 480 26.31 15.69 27.63
C ARG A 480 26.22 15.53 26.11
N GLU A 481 27.27 15.88 25.38
CA GLU A 481 27.32 15.70 23.92
C GLU A 481 27.22 14.21 23.55
N LEU A 482 27.93 13.34 24.26
CA LEU A 482 27.81 11.89 24.08
C LEU A 482 26.37 11.40 24.28
N ASN A 483 25.70 11.85 25.35
CA ASN A 483 24.32 11.46 25.62
C ASN A 483 23.37 11.94 24.52
N LEU A 484 23.58 13.15 23.99
CA LEU A 484 22.80 13.69 22.87
C LEU A 484 22.98 12.83 21.61
N ARG A 485 24.22 12.47 21.27
CA ARG A 485 24.52 11.61 20.11
C ARG A 485 24.02 10.18 20.28
N ARG A 486 24.05 9.63 21.49
CA ARG A 486 23.43 8.33 21.78
C ARG A 486 21.92 8.37 21.58
N ALA A 487 21.25 9.43 22.05
CA ALA A 487 19.82 9.61 21.84
C ALA A 487 19.46 9.73 20.34
N GLU A 488 20.28 10.45 19.56
CA GLU A 488 20.14 10.51 18.09
C GLU A 488 20.26 9.13 17.45
N ALA A 489 21.28 8.35 17.82
CA ALA A 489 21.47 6.98 17.31
C ALA A 489 20.30 6.05 17.67
N GLU A 490 19.77 6.15 18.90
CA GLU A 490 18.58 5.39 19.31
C GLU A 490 17.34 5.76 18.49
N GLN A 491 17.13 7.06 18.24
CA GLN A 491 16.03 7.54 17.39
C GLN A 491 16.14 7.05 15.95
N LEU A 492 17.33 7.14 15.34
CA LEU A 492 17.58 6.63 13.99
C LEU A 492 17.33 5.12 13.91
N SER A 493 17.82 4.35 14.90
CA SER A 493 17.58 2.90 14.97
C SER A 493 16.10 2.56 15.09
N ALA A 494 15.33 3.32 15.88
CA ALA A 494 13.89 3.12 16.02
C ALA A 494 13.12 3.43 14.72
N GLN A 495 13.50 4.50 14.02
CA GLN A 495 12.92 4.87 12.71
C GLN A 495 13.21 3.79 11.66
N ILE A 496 14.45 3.29 11.58
CA ILE A 496 14.82 2.19 10.68
C ILE A 496 13.96 0.95 10.97
N ALA A 497 13.80 0.58 12.24
CA ALA A 497 12.99 -0.58 12.63
C ALA A 497 11.53 -0.42 12.20
N THR A 498 10.96 0.77 12.37
CA THR A 498 9.58 1.08 11.96
C THR A 498 9.42 0.99 10.43
N LEU A 499 10.34 1.58 9.67
CA LEU A 499 10.31 1.53 8.21
C LEU A 499 10.51 0.11 7.67
N LYS A 500 11.44 -0.67 8.24
CA LYS A 500 11.63 -2.08 7.89
C LYS A 500 10.37 -2.89 8.19
N GLY A 501 9.73 -2.67 9.34
CA GLY A 501 8.46 -3.32 9.69
C GLY A 501 7.35 -3.00 8.67
N ARG A 502 7.22 -1.72 8.27
CA ARG A 502 6.26 -1.30 7.23
C ARG A 502 6.56 -1.95 5.88
N LEU A 503 7.83 -1.99 5.46
CA LEU A 503 8.25 -2.61 4.21
C LEU A 503 7.91 -4.10 4.18
N SER A 504 8.19 -4.84 5.27
CA SER A 504 7.83 -6.26 5.37
C SER A 504 6.31 -6.49 5.34
N ALA A 505 5.51 -5.56 5.88
CA ALA A 505 4.05 -5.64 5.83
C ALA A 505 3.46 -5.39 4.43
N MET A 506 4.19 -4.68 3.55
CA MET A 506 3.79 -4.44 2.15
C MET A 506 3.97 -5.68 1.26
N GLY A 507 4.71 -6.69 1.72
CA GLY A 507 4.91 -7.95 1.01
C GLY A 507 6.28 -8.06 0.33
N ASP A 508 6.41 -9.00 -0.60
CA ASP A 508 7.66 -9.26 -1.32
C ASP A 508 7.67 -8.53 -2.67
N THR A 509 8.67 -7.67 -2.87
CA THR A 509 8.87 -6.91 -4.11
C THR A 509 8.99 -7.80 -5.34
N MET A 510 9.62 -8.98 -5.23
CA MET A 510 9.79 -9.90 -6.35
C MET A 510 8.46 -10.53 -6.78
N VAL A 511 7.62 -10.88 -5.81
CA VAL A 511 6.27 -11.40 -6.06
C VAL A 511 5.42 -10.33 -6.74
N LEU A 512 5.40 -9.10 -6.21
CA LEU A 512 4.65 -7.99 -6.79
C LEU A 512 5.11 -7.63 -8.21
N LYS A 513 6.43 -7.63 -8.49
CA LYS A 513 6.97 -7.43 -9.85
C LYS A 513 6.54 -8.54 -10.81
N SER A 514 6.51 -9.78 -10.34
CA SER A 514 6.01 -10.91 -11.14
C SER A 514 4.52 -10.78 -11.44
N GLU A 515 3.71 -10.47 -10.43
CA GLU A 515 2.26 -10.24 -10.59
C GLU A 515 1.99 -9.09 -11.55
N LEU A 516 2.72 -7.97 -11.42
CA LEU A 516 2.65 -6.84 -12.35
C LEU A 516 2.93 -7.28 -13.79
N GLY A 517 4.00 -8.04 -14.01
CA GLY A 517 4.32 -8.58 -15.33
C GLY A 517 3.22 -9.49 -15.89
N THR A 518 2.59 -10.31 -15.06
CA THR A 518 1.45 -11.14 -15.50
C THR A 518 0.23 -10.30 -15.86
N MET A 519 -0.09 -9.27 -15.08
CA MET A 519 -1.20 -8.37 -15.36
C MET A 519 -0.96 -7.54 -16.62
N GLU A 520 0.28 -7.11 -16.88
CA GLU A 520 0.64 -6.40 -18.12
C GLU A 520 0.50 -7.31 -19.36
N ALA A 521 0.90 -8.57 -19.25
CA ALA A 521 0.68 -9.55 -20.32
C ALA A 521 -0.80 -9.83 -20.56
N GLU A 522 -1.60 -9.98 -19.49
CA GLU A 522 -3.05 -10.13 -19.58
C GLU A 522 -3.71 -8.90 -20.21
N ARG A 523 -3.28 -7.69 -19.83
CA ARG A 523 -3.75 -6.42 -20.44
C ARG A 523 -3.50 -6.41 -21.93
N ALA A 524 -2.28 -6.77 -22.37
CA ALA A 524 -1.94 -6.82 -23.79
C ALA A 524 -2.80 -7.83 -24.55
N ALA A 525 -3.06 -9.00 -23.98
CA ALA A 525 -3.92 -10.01 -24.59
C ALA A 525 -5.38 -9.53 -24.73
N ILE A 526 -5.95 -8.94 -23.68
CA ILE A 526 -7.34 -8.42 -23.71
C ILE A 526 -7.45 -7.23 -24.66
N GLU A 527 -6.43 -6.37 -24.73
CA GLU A 527 -6.38 -5.24 -25.65
C GLU A 527 -6.35 -5.73 -27.11
N GLN A 528 -5.56 -6.76 -27.41
CA GLN A 528 -5.57 -7.41 -28.73
C GLN A 528 -6.95 -8.00 -29.07
N GLU A 529 -7.57 -8.73 -28.14
CA GLU A 529 -8.92 -9.27 -28.36
C GLU A 529 -9.96 -8.16 -28.63
N TYR A 530 -9.84 -7.02 -27.94
CA TYR A 530 -10.73 -5.88 -28.16
C TYR A 530 -10.59 -5.31 -29.58
N GLU A 531 -9.36 -5.16 -30.07
CA GLU A 531 -9.09 -4.70 -31.43
C GLU A 531 -9.61 -5.70 -32.47
N ASP A 532 -9.36 -7.00 -32.27
CA ASP A 532 -9.83 -8.06 -33.17
C ASP A 532 -11.37 -8.09 -33.29
N ILE A 533 -12.07 -7.96 -32.15
CA ILE A 533 -13.54 -7.89 -32.11
C ILE A 533 -14.05 -6.62 -32.80
N SER A 534 -13.37 -5.49 -32.59
CA SER A 534 -13.73 -4.22 -33.20
C SER A 534 -13.63 -4.27 -34.72
N LEU A 535 -12.53 -4.84 -35.23
CA LEU A 535 -12.32 -5.09 -36.64
C LEU A 535 -13.38 -6.02 -37.23
N ALA A 536 -13.70 -7.12 -36.53
CA ALA A 536 -14.74 -8.05 -36.96
C ALA A 536 -16.12 -7.39 -37.06
N ALA A 537 -16.49 -6.56 -36.07
CA ALA A 537 -17.77 -5.84 -36.06
C ALA A 537 -17.87 -4.81 -37.19
N GLU A 538 -16.78 -4.08 -37.47
CA GLU A 538 -16.73 -3.12 -38.57
C GLU A 538 -16.79 -3.80 -39.94
N THR A 539 -16.04 -4.89 -40.11
CA THR A 539 -16.05 -5.69 -41.34
C THR A 539 -17.44 -6.26 -41.62
N LEU A 540 -18.09 -6.81 -40.59
CA LEU A 540 -19.43 -7.37 -40.71
C LEU A 540 -20.47 -6.30 -41.08
N ARG A 541 -20.36 -5.10 -40.49
CA ARG A 541 -21.21 -3.95 -40.85
C ARG A 541 -21.03 -3.54 -42.31
N GLY A 542 -19.78 -3.45 -42.77
CA GLY A 542 -19.48 -3.11 -44.16
C GLY A 542 -20.11 -4.11 -45.15
N ALA A 543 -20.04 -5.41 -44.83
CA ALA A 543 -20.64 -6.45 -45.67
C ALA A 543 -22.17 -6.39 -45.70
N ASP A 544 -22.84 -6.12 -44.57
CA ASP A 544 -24.30 -5.94 -44.51
C ASP A 544 -24.74 -4.70 -45.31
N GLU A 545 -24.05 -3.57 -45.15
CA GLU A 545 -24.33 -2.35 -45.90
C GLU A 545 -24.19 -2.54 -47.41
N GLU A 546 -23.16 -3.27 -47.86
CA GLU A 546 -22.98 -3.61 -49.27
C GLU A 546 -24.13 -4.48 -49.79
N LEU A 547 -24.50 -5.55 -49.07
CA LEU A 547 -25.59 -6.45 -49.45
C LEU A 547 -26.92 -5.69 -49.57
N GLN A 548 -27.25 -4.85 -48.59
CA GLN A 548 -28.46 -4.03 -48.57
C GLN A 548 -28.52 -3.03 -49.73
N SER A 549 -27.38 -2.41 -50.05
CA SER A 549 -27.29 -1.42 -51.13
C SER A 549 -27.60 -2.00 -52.52
N ARG A 550 -27.30 -3.30 -52.72
CA ARG A 550 -27.48 -4.00 -54.00
C ARG A 550 -28.82 -4.75 -54.08
N PHE A 551 -29.23 -5.42 -53.01
CA PHE A 551 -30.37 -6.33 -53.04
C PHE A 551 -31.72 -5.61 -52.92
N SER A 552 -31.84 -4.61 -52.05
CA SER A 552 -33.11 -3.95 -51.75
C SER A 552 -33.71 -3.17 -52.95
N PRO A 553 -32.92 -2.42 -53.75
CA PRO A 553 -33.45 -1.76 -54.96
C PRO A 553 -33.99 -2.76 -55.99
N GLU A 554 -33.30 -3.88 -56.20
CA GLU A 554 -33.70 -4.90 -57.17
C GLU A 554 -34.93 -5.67 -56.70
N LEU A 555 -35.01 -5.99 -55.39
CA LEU A 555 -36.19 -6.57 -54.77
C LEU A 555 -37.40 -5.66 -54.91
N GLY A 556 -37.25 -4.37 -54.64
CA GLY A 556 -38.32 -3.37 -54.83
C GLY A 556 -38.79 -3.30 -56.28
N ARG A 557 -37.86 -3.31 -57.24
CA ARG A 557 -38.15 -3.28 -58.68
C ARG A 557 -38.99 -4.50 -59.13
N VAL A 558 -38.59 -5.71 -58.72
CA VAL A 558 -39.30 -6.95 -59.09
C VAL A 558 -40.65 -7.04 -58.37
N ALA A 559 -40.71 -6.69 -57.08
CA ALA A 559 -41.95 -6.65 -56.32
C ALA A 559 -42.95 -5.65 -56.89
N ALA A 560 -42.49 -4.48 -57.34
CA ALA A 560 -43.33 -3.48 -58.01
C ALA A 560 -43.96 -4.02 -59.30
N ALA A 561 -43.20 -4.78 -60.10
CA ALA A 561 -43.72 -5.39 -61.32
C ALA A 561 -44.85 -6.39 -61.02
N TYR A 562 -44.69 -7.24 -59.99
CA TYR A 562 -45.73 -8.17 -59.56
C TYR A 562 -46.95 -7.45 -58.97
N MET A 563 -46.72 -6.46 -58.12
CA MET A 563 -47.78 -5.67 -57.49
C MET A 563 -48.62 -4.92 -58.54
N SER A 564 -47.97 -4.34 -59.56
CA SER A 564 -48.65 -3.66 -60.66
C SER A 564 -49.57 -4.61 -61.43
N ARG A 565 -49.11 -5.83 -61.74
CA ARG A 565 -49.93 -6.85 -62.42
C ARG A 565 -51.14 -7.28 -61.59
N MET A 566 -50.94 -7.56 -60.30
CA MET A 566 -52.01 -8.01 -59.40
C MET A 566 -53.01 -6.92 -59.00
N THR A 567 -52.77 -5.67 -59.39
CA THR A 567 -53.63 -4.53 -59.08
C THR A 567 -54.10 -3.76 -60.30
N GLY A 568 -53.85 -4.28 -61.51
CA GLY A 568 -54.25 -3.66 -62.78
C GLY A 568 -53.59 -2.29 -63.01
N GLY A 569 -52.34 -2.12 -62.55
CA GLY A 569 -51.58 -0.88 -62.68
C GLY A 569 -51.74 0.10 -61.53
N ARG A 570 -52.71 -0.10 -60.61
CA ARG A 570 -53.00 0.85 -59.53
C ARG A 570 -51.79 1.12 -58.63
N TYR A 571 -50.97 0.10 -58.35
CA TYR A 571 -49.75 0.22 -57.55
C TYR A 571 -48.54 -0.16 -58.40
N SER A 572 -47.83 0.84 -58.93
CA SER A 572 -46.73 0.64 -59.89
C SER A 572 -45.33 0.73 -59.28
N GLN A 573 -45.23 1.13 -58.00
CA GLN A 573 -43.95 1.26 -57.30
C GLN A 573 -44.01 0.60 -55.93
N VAL A 574 -42.94 -0.12 -55.60
CA VAL A 574 -42.68 -0.69 -54.28
C VAL A 574 -41.28 -0.24 -53.88
N LEU A 575 -41.19 0.45 -52.75
CA LEU A 575 -39.94 0.89 -52.14
C LEU A 575 -39.67 -0.01 -50.94
N ILE A 576 -38.46 -0.54 -50.86
CA ILE A 576 -38.01 -1.36 -49.74
C ILE A 576 -36.85 -0.61 -49.09
N ASN A 577 -37.07 -0.16 -47.86
CA ASN A 577 -36.07 0.54 -47.07
C ASN A 577 -35.02 -0.45 -46.53
N ARG A 578 -33.96 0.08 -45.91
CA ARG A 578 -32.86 -0.73 -45.34
C ARG A 578 -33.29 -1.61 -44.16
N ASP A 579 -34.37 -1.24 -43.47
CA ASP A 579 -35.01 -2.04 -42.42
C ASP A 579 -36.01 -3.06 -42.98
N PHE A 580 -36.11 -3.15 -44.32
CA PHE A 580 -37.10 -3.90 -45.08
C PHE A 580 -38.56 -3.47 -44.85
N SER A 581 -38.78 -2.24 -44.37
CA SER A 581 -40.12 -1.65 -44.46
C SER A 581 -40.47 -1.45 -45.93
N ALA A 582 -41.63 -1.99 -46.31
CA ALA A 582 -42.13 -1.94 -47.67
C ALA A 582 -43.22 -0.88 -47.78
N MET A 583 -43.02 0.06 -48.70
CA MET A 583 -43.96 1.12 -49.02
C MET A 583 -44.41 0.98 -50.47
N THR A 584 -45.67 1.33 -50.75
CA THR A 584 -46.17 1.37 -52.13
C THR A 584 -46.96 2.64 -52.35
N ARG A 585 -46.98 3.15 -53.58
CA ARG A 585 -47.79 4.32 -53.96
C ARG A 585 -48.67 3.98 -55.14
N THR A 586 -49.82 4.64 -55.23
CA THR A 586 -50.58 4.67 -56.48
C THR A 586 -50.08 5.75 -57.42
N GLU A 587 -50.47 5.69 -58.69
CA GLU A 587 -50.13 6.73 -59.68
C GLU A 587 -50.67 8.11 -59.28
N SER A 588 -51.81 8.16 -58.57
CA SER A 588 -52.42 9.40 -58.07
C SER A 588 -51.78 9.94 -56.80
N ASP A 589 -51.01 9.11 -56.07
CA ASP A 589 -50.42 9.53 -54.81
C ASP A 589 -49.08 10.22 -55.04
N THR A 590 -48.87 11.35 -54.35
CA THR A 590 -47.60 12.08 -54.31
C THR A 590 -46.58 11.44 -53.37
N VAL A 591 -47.03 10.62 -52.41
CA VAL A 591 -46.20 10.01 -51.37
C VAL A 591 -46.46 8.50 -51.31
N ALA A 592 -45.44 7.70 -51.02
CA ALA A 592 -45.62 6.27 -50.78
C ALA A 592 -46.26 6.02 -49.41
N HIS A 593 -47.23 5.11 -49.38
CA HIS A 593 -47.91 4.71 -48.15
C HIS A 593 -47.18 3.52 -47.52
N ASP A 594 -46.90 3.64 -46.23
CA ASP A 594 -46.46 2.51 -45.41
C ASP A 594 -47.55 1.42 -45.40
N SER A 595 -47.09 0.18 -45.37
CA SER A 595 -47.91 -1.02 -45.16
C SER A 595 -48.98 -0.90 -44.07
N GLY A 596 -48.77 -0.09 -43.02
CA GLY A 596 -49.75 0.19 -41.96
C GLY A 596 -50.98 1.00 -42.40
N TYR A 597 -50.91 1.71 -43.53
CA TYR A 597 -52.03 2.49 -44.10
C TYR A 597 -52.77 1.74 -45.22
N LEU A 598 -52.33 0.52 -45.58
CA LEU A 598 -52.93 -0.28 -46.63
C LEU A 598 -54.10 -1.10 -46.09
N SER A 599 -55.10 -1.36 -46.95
CA SER A 599 -56.15 -2.33 -46.61
C SER A 599 -55.55 -3.74 -46.50
N ALA A 600 -56.15 -4.60 -45.68
CA ALA A 600 -55.67 -5.98 -45.47
C ALA A 600 -55.44 -6.73 -46.79
N GLY A 601 -56.38 -6.66 -47.74
CA GLY A 601 -56.21 -7.30 -49.05
C GLY A 601 -55.17 -6.65 -49.97
N THR A 602 -54.72 -5.42 -49.70
CA THR A 602 -53.61 -4.77 -50.43
C THR A 602 -52.26 -5.12 -49.79
N LEU A 603 -52.24 -5.23 -48.46
CA LEU A 603 -51.09 -5.71 -47.70
C LEU A 603 -50.74 -7.16 -48.05
N ASP A 604 -51.75 -8.03 -48.16
CA ASP A 604 -51.61 -9.42 -48.59
C ASP A 604 -51.00 -9.52 -50.01
N LEU A 605 -51.42 -8.64 -50.94
CA LEU A 605 -50.84 -8.57 -52.28
C LEU A 605 -49.40 -8.05 -52.28
N LEU A 606 -49.08 -7.04 -51.47
CA LEU A 606 -47.73 -6.53 -51.33
C LEU A 606 -46.80 -7.63 -50.80
N TYR A 607 -47.23 -8.37 -49.79
CA TYR A 607 -46.47 -9.49 -49.26
C TYR A 607 -46.28 -10.61 -50.29
N LEU A 608 -47.35 -10.98 -51.01
CA LEU A 608 -47.26 -11.96 -52.10
C LEU A 608 -46.27 -11.48 -53.18
N ALA A 609 -46.33 -10.21 -53.59
CA ALA A 609 -45.44 -9.62 -54.58
C ALA A 609 -43.97 -9.65 -54.14
N VAL A 610 -43.69 -9.25 -52.90
CA VAL A 610 -42.32 -9.31 -52.34
C VAL A 610 -41.85 -10.75 -52.24
N ARG A 611 -42.72 -11.68 -51.82
CA ARG A 611 -42.34 -13.10 -51.69
C ARG A 611 -42.04 -13.75 -53.04
N LEU A 612 -42.84 -13.44 -54.07
CA LEU A 612 -42.55 -13.86 -55.44
C LEU A 612 -41.26 -13.22 -55.97
N ALA A 613 -41.00 -11.95 -55.63
CA ALA A 613 -39.76 -11.26 -55.99
C ALA A 613 -38.53 -11.90 -55.34
N VAL A 614 -38.59 -12.25 -54.06
CA VAL A 614 -37.51 -13.04 -53.42
C VAL A 614 -37.38 -14.39 -54.11
N CYS A 615 -38.47 -15.12 -54.37
CA CYS A 615 -38.43 -16.40 -55.07
C CYS A 615 -37.84 -16.31 -56.49
N GLN A 616 -37.80 -15.12 -57.08
CA GLN A 616 -37.09 -14.88 -58.33
C GLN A 616 -35.62 -14.51 -58.13
N LEU A 617 -35.30 -13.70 -57.11
CA LEU A 617 -33.96 -13.16 -56.89
C LEU A 617 -33.04 -14.07 -56.06
N ALA A 618 -33.61 -14.91 -55.19
CA ALA A 618 -32.88 -15.81 -54.29
C ALA A 618 -32.69 -17.22 -54.87
N LEU A 619 -33.45 -17.60 -55.90
CA LEU A 619 -33.26 -18.88 -56.57
C LEU A 619 -32.17 -18.75 -57.66
N PRO A 620 -31.22 -19.70 -57.76
CA PRO A 620 -30.18 -19.67 -58.79
C PRO A 620 -30.75 -19.64 -60.22
N GLU A 621 -30.10 -18.89 -61.11
CA GLU A 621 -30.50 -18.85 -62.52
C GLU A 621 -30.38 -20.24 -63.18
N GLY A 622 -31.51 -20.80 -63.59
CA GLY A 622 -31.58 -22.09 -64.29
C GLY A 622 -32.05 -23.26 -63.43
N GLU A 623 -32.14 -23.09 -62.11
CA GLU A 623 -32.70 -24.07 -61.17
C GLU A 623 -34.10 -23.63 -60.77
N THR A 624 -35.12 -24.25 -61.35
CA THR A 624 -36.51 -23.84 -61.10
C THR A 624 -37.18 -24.78 -60.11
N CYS A 625 -37.14 -24.39 -58.85
CA CYS A 625 -37.91 -25.00 -57.77
C CYS A 625 -39.43 -24.81 -57.99
N PRO A 626 -40.27 -25.83 -57.74
CA PRO A 626 -41.73 -25.69 -57.84
C PRO A 626 -42.26 -24.68 -56.81
N LEU A 627 -43.12 -23.77 -57.26
CA LEU A 627 -43.80 -22.79 -56.41
C LEU A 627 -45.08 -23.42 -55.84
N ILE A 628 -45.15 -23.58 -54.53
CA ILE A 628 -46.28 -24.19 -53.84
C ILE A 628 -47.02 -23.11 -53.05
N ILE A 629 -48.32 -23.00 -53.25
CA ILE A 629 -49.17 -21.96 -52.67
C ILE A 629 -50.38 -22.62 -52.01
N ASP A 630 -50.50 -22.51 -50.68
CA ASP A 630 -51.60 -23.04 -49.90
C ASP A 630 -52.54 -21.91 -49.44
N ASP A 631 -53.69 -21.78 -50.08
CA ASP A 631 -54.80 -20.91 -49.68
C ASP A 631 -54.39 -19.43 -49.48
N ALA A 632 -53.36 -18.98 -50.20
CA ALA A 632 -52.76 -17.65 -50.05
C ALA A 632 -53.63 -16.50 -50.61
N LEU A 633 -54.64 -16.83 -51.42
CA LEU A 633 -55.46 -15.87 -52.17
C LEU A 633 -56.85 -15.64 -51.54
N VAL A 634 -57.13 -16.20 -50.35
CA VAL A 634 -58.47 -16.21 -49.72
C VAL A 634 -59.01 -14.81 -49.43
N ASN A 635 -58.15 -13.85 -49.09
CA ASN A 635 -58.57 -12.49 -48.70
C ASN A 635 -58.74 -11.53 -49.89
N LEU A 636 -58.58 -12.01 -51.13
CA LEU A 636 -58.69 -11.18 -52.33
C LEU A 636 -60.14 -11.04 -52.80
N ASP A 637 -60.47 -9.87 -53.35
CA ASP A 637 -61.70 -9.69 -54.15
C ASP A 637 -61.60 -10.42 -55.50
N GLU A 638 -62.72 -10.58 -56.20
CA GLU A 638 -62.79 -11.32 -57.47
C GLU A 638 -61.87 -10.73 -58.55
N THR A 639 -61.72 -9.40 -58.61
CA THR A 639 -60.90 -8.74 -59.62
C THR A 639 -59.41 -9.02 -59.36
N ARG A 640 -58.97 -8.84 -58.11
CA ARG A 640 -57.59 -9.12 -57.69
C ARG A 640 -57.25 -10.60 -57.79
N MET A 641 -58.20 -11.48 -57.46
CA MET A 641 -58.03 -12.94 -57.63
C MET A 641 -57.74 -13.28 -59.10
N LYS A 642 -58.54 -12.74 -60.04
CA LYS A 642 -58.33 -12.98 -61.46
C LYS A 642 -56.94 -12.51 -61.92
N GLN A 643 -56.54 -11.30 -61.50
CA GLN A 643 -55.23 -10.73 -61.82
C GLN A 643 -54.06 -11.55 -61.22
N ALA A 644 -54.20 -12.01 -59.98
CA ALA A 644 -53.22 -12.90 -59.35
C ALA A 644 -53.13 -14.25 -60.10
N MET A 645 -54.25 -14.82 -60.52
CA MET A 645 -54.27 -16.06 -61.31
C MET A 645 -53.61 -15.89 -62.69
N GLU A 646 -53.80 -14.75 -63.36
CA GLU A 646 -53.09 -14.42 -64.60
C GLU A 646 -51.58 -14.34 -64.38
N LEU A 647 -51.12 -13.67 -63.31
CA LEU A 647 -49.71 -13.64 -62.94
C LEU A 647 -49.15 -15.04 -62.66
N LEU A 648 -49.87 -15.88 -61.90
CA LEU A 648 -49.44 -17.24 -61.61
C LEU A 648 -49.36 -18.11 -62.89
N LYS A 649 -50.26 -17.90 -63.86
CA LYS A 649 -50.18 -18.54 -65.19
C LYS A 649 -48.92 -18.13 -65.96
N GLU A 650 -48.46 -16.88 -65.79
CA GLU A 650 -47.21 -16.42 -66.41
C GLU A 650 -45.99 -17.03 -65.73
N ILE A 651 -45.95 -17.03 -64.39
CA ILE A 651 -44.89 -17.70 -63.62
C ILE A 651 -44.84 -19.19 -63.93
N ALA A 652 -46.01 -19.81 -64.15
CA ALA A 652 -46.15 -21.20 -64.54
C ALA A 652 -45.51 -21.56 -65.90
N LYS A 653 -45.17 -20.57 -66.74
CA LYS A 653 -44.41 -20.80 -67.98
C LYS A 653 -42.94 -21.08 -67.72
N GLU A 654 -42.43 -20.69 -66.54
CA GLU A 654 -41.03 -20.80 -66.18
C GLU A 654 -40.76 -21.85 -65.10
N ARG A 655 -41.75 -22.15 -64.25
CA ARG A 655 -41.65 -23.17 -63.19
C ARG A 655 -43.01 -23.81 -62.91
N GLN A 656 -43.04 -25.00 -62.30
CA GLN A 656 -44.32 -25.57 -61.85
C GLN A 656 -44.93 -24.70 -60.76
N VAL A 657 -46.24 -24.45 -60.84
CA VAL A 657 -47.00 -23.76 -59.79
C VAL A 657 -48.09 -24.70 -59.30
N ILE A 658 -48.11 -24.98 -58.01
CA ILE A 658 -49.10 -25.85 -57.35
C ILE A 658 -49.89 -24.97 -56.38
N LEU A 659 -51.12 -24.63 -56.75
CA LEU A 659 -52.02 -23.80 -55.96
C LEU A 659 -53.13 -24.67 -55.36
N PHE A 660 -53.16 -24.75 -54.03
CA PHE A 660 -54.29 -25.31 -53.29
C PHE A 660 -55.22 -24.17 -52.88
N THR A 661 -56.50 -24.28 -53.20
CA THR A 661 -57.48 -23.22 -52.90
C THR A 661 -58.85 -23.79 -52.53
N CYS A 662 -59.57 -23.09 -51.64
CA CYS A 662 -60.97 -23.37 -51.33
C CYS A 662 -61.98 -22.57 -52.18
N ARG A 663 -61.51 -21.59 -52.97
CA ARG A 663 -62.34 -20.76 -53.84
C ARG A 663 -62.29 -21.26 -55.27
N ARG A 664 -63.46 -21.34 -55.93
CA ARG A 664 -63.53 -21.57 -57.38
C ARG A 664 -62.89 -20.38 -58.08
N ALA A 665 -61.74 -20.60 -58.70
CA ALA A 665 -61.15 -19.69 -59.66
C ALA A 665 -61.52 -20.23 -61.04
N GLU A 666 -62.43 -19.57 -61.74
CA GLU A 666 -62.74 -19.85 -63.15
C GLU A 666 -61.69 -19.22 -64.08
#